data_AF-A0A7W0KU42-F1
#
_entry.id   AF-A0A7W0KU42-F1
#
_cell.length_a   1.000
_cell.length_b   1.000
_cell.length_c   1.000
_cell.angle_alpha   90.00
_cell.angle_beta   90.00
_cell.angle_gamma   90.00
#
_symmetry.space_group_name_H-M   'P 1'
#
loop_
_entity.id
_entity.type
_entity.pdbx_description
1 polymer ?
#
loop_
_entity_poly.entity_id
_entity_poly.type
_entity_poly.pdbx_seq_one_letter_code
_entity_poly.pdbx_strand_id
1 'polypeptide(L)'
;MAVALAGGQTETPAVRAEGIIPGLYGIRALAAFGILLEHTMSLTLAPDTPLSNPLRAALVTFVVLSGFLNYRPWVVAHLRNTAPPDARTYIFRRMLRVFPLYWAVLATYLVVRGFGEIGSPVDLAKVVFLLQTFDKRLVFSGVGPAWTLSVEFTFYLMLPLFSRGVRWVARWLGATDVRGRLTAELVVVSLFWLIGPATRLGFGIGERYITDVPSCADMLATGMLMAIASAWVAEGNHLPDGLLRWFSSRWSAALAGVAVLVVWMAIASPLPPLDEAPAYLSAFRLFSALVLAATLIGISLFGPDGHPVKRFLAARPLQALAVLSFGIYLWHVLVIDELVDLIGGYSAQLLLPLTFCTVVFALVLSLVTYFGIQRPFEAVRRRIRFPEAPARRPQPQPPRPSPFALPAGATDLLPLTGYRAVAATLVVVFHVMLAARAEETYRWISPFHSLAVVVPVFFGLAGYAAYRPFATANLTGATPPRAARYIWKRVVRIYFLYVLALTVYLLAVPFFRPDSFLGYVQLYTLTQIYDPSLLQKGLPAAWFEAALFPLYVLMPVFALVARSVARRRGPSSLRQRVHAEVFVCVSIIAIAVICRTALISGQVEGSTTWPIAYADYVAVGMLVAVASVWAKGGGRLPSLVDQWRRHPNVALAVLVGTGLLIEWVNPPVQGPFTLNMQVFRFTSYLVMVAMLIGPAVLSGPRYWLNRLMATLPMVVLGRASYSTYLWHQLVLVVIAFQFGATVDSSMLVPFLFAGVILSHAVGLISSIVLEGSLAQLKDFSLRDRSGGRRRTVPTPARPRPAPA
;
A
#
# COMPACT_ATOMS: atom_id res chain seq x y z
N MET A 1 -52.97 19.28 57.32
CA MET A 1 -53.09 17.82 57.16
C MET A 1 -52.13 17.37 56.07
N ALA A 2 -51.13 16.56 56.45
CA ALA A 2 -50.36 15.52 55.70
C ALA A 2 -50.35 15.52 54.15
N VAL A 3 -49.30 15.21 53.38
CA VAL A 3 -47.97 14.57 53.59
C VAL A 3 -47.22 14.55 52.22
N ALA A 4 -45.87 14.50 52.28
CA ALA A 4 -44.89 13.89 51.35
C ALA A 4 -44.40 14.57 50.03
N LEU A 5 -43.06 14.57 49.97
CA LEU A 5 -42.12 14.90 48.90
C LEU A 5 -41.97 13.77 47.86
N ALA A 6 -41.78 14.11 46.58
CA ALA A 6 -41.01 13.31 45.62
C ALA A 6 -40.50 14.15 44.42
N GLY A 7 -39.21 14.48 44.44
CA GLY A 7 -38.31 14.51 43.28
C GLY A 7 -38.61 15.44 42.10
N GLY A 8 -38.28 16.73 42.23
CA GLY A 8 -38.04 17.59 41.06
C GLY A 8 -36.69 17.27 40.41
N GLN A 9 -36.71 16.52 39.31
CA GLN A 9 -35.59 16.53 38.35
C GLN A 9 -35.82 17.64 37.35
N THR A 10 -34.86 18.56 37.33
CA THR A 10 -34.69 19.59 36.32
C THR A 10 -34.61 18.95 34.94
N GLU A 11 -35.65 19.15 34.12
CA GLU A 11 -35.61 18.85 32.69
C GLU A 11 -34.47 19.65 32.05
N THR A 12 -33.40 18.95 31.69
CA THR A 12 -32.34 19.48 30.84
C THR A 12 -32.90 19.65 29.42
N PRO A 13 -32.65 20.77 28.74
CA PRO A 13 -33.23 21.02 27.42
C PRO A 13 -32.64 20.03 26.42
N ALA A 14 -33.50 19.12 25.99
CA ALA A 14 -33.22 18.11 25.00
C ALA A 14 -33.02 18.72 23.59
N VAL A 15 -32.07 18.14 22.86
CA VAL A 15 -31.88 18.17 21.40
C VAL A 15 -31.32 19.48 20.79
N ARG A 16 -29.99 19.64 20.83
CA ARG A 16 -29.27 20.44 19.82
C ARG A 16 -29.03 19.61 18.56
N ALA A 17 -29.45 20.17 17.44
CA ALA A 17 -29.36 19.65 16.08
C ALA A 17 -27.98 19.10 15.68
N GLU A 18 -27.99 18.13 14.78
CA GLU A 18 -26.84 17.48 14.14
C GLU A 18 -25.72 18.47 13.71
N GLY A 19 -24.55 18.37 14.36
CA GLY A 19 -23.27 18.22 13.65
C GLY A 19 -22.60 19.44 12.99
N ILE A 20 -22.64 20.64 13.57
CA ILE A 20 -21.78 21.76 13.14
C ILE A 20 -20.56 21.87 14.08
N ILE A 21 -19.34 21.77 13.53
CA ILE A 21 -18.09 21.94 14.30
C ILE A 21 -17.51 23.33 13.95
N PRO A 22 -17.66 24.35 14.82
CA PRO A 22 -17.32 25.74 14.50
C PRO A 22 -15.87 25.94 14.04
N GLY A 23 -14.92 25.20 14.63
CA GLY A 23 -13.51 25.31 14.26
C GLY A 23 -13.22 24.99 12.79
N LEU A 24 -13.99 24.08 12.16
CA LEU A 24 -13.82 23.74 10.75
C LEU A 24 -14.22 24.90 9.82
N TYR A 25 -15.16 25.75 10.23
CA TYR A 25 -15.50 26.96 9.51
C TYR A 25 -14.33 27.95 9.55
N GLY A 26 -13.72 28.15 10.71
CA GLY A 26 -12.54 29.01 10.81
C GLY A 26 -11.37 28.55 9.93
N ILE A 27 -11.08 27.24 9.91
CA ILE A 27 -10.05 26.68 9.00
C ILE A 27 -10.40 26.99 7.54
N ARG A 28 -11.67 26.80 7.15
CA ARG A 28 -12.12 27.07 5.78
C ARG A 28 -11.96 28.55 5.39
N ALA A 29 -12.32 29.47 6.29
CA ALA A 29 -12.14 30.89 6.07
C ALA A 29 -10.65 31.23 5.88
N LEU A 30 -9.79 30.80 6.81
CA LEU A 30 -8.35 31.05 6.74
C LEU A 30 -7.73 30.45 5.47
N ALA A 31 -8.16 29.26 5.05
CA ALA A 31 -7.68 28.65 3.82
C ALA A 31 -8.07 29.48 2.58
N ALA A 32 -9.32 29.96 2.48
CA ALA A 32 -9.77 30.77 1.35
C ALA A 32 -9.02 32.12 1.28
N PHE A 33 -8.84 32.80 2.41
CA PHE A 33 -8.07 34.04 2.48
C PHE A 33 -6.57 33.81 2.23
N GLY A 34 -6.02 32.69 2.70
CA GLY A 34 -4.64 32.30 2.46
C GLY A 34 -4.35 32.09 0.97
N ILE A 35 -5.28 31.47 0.24
CA ILE A 35 -5.17 31.32 -1.23
C ILE A 35 -5.23 32.67 -1.93
N LEU A 36 -6.18 33.54 -1.55
CA LEU A 36 -6.28 34.89 -2.12
C LEU A 36 -4.97 35.68 -1.90
N LEU A 37 -4.44 35.67 -0.67
CA LEU A 37 -3.20 36.35 -0.34
C LEU A 37 -2.01 35.75 -1.09
N GLU A 38 -1.99 34.43 -1.27
CA GLU A 38 -0.95 33.76 -2.05
C GLU A 38 -0.96 34.24 -3.50
N HIS A 39 -2.12 34.36 -4.15
CA HIS A 39 -2.23 34.82 -5.54
C HIS A 39 -1.84 36.30 -5.70
N THR A 40 -2.22 37.17 -4.76
CA THR A 40 -1.80 38.59 -4.82
C THR A 40 -0.31 38.74 -4.55
N MET A 41 0.26 37.93 -3.65
CA MET A 41 1.70 37.90 -3.37
C MET A 41 2.52 37.31 -4.52
N SER A 42 2.07 36.21 -5.14
CA SER A 42 2.76 35.56 -6.25
C SER A 42 2.82 36.44 -7.49
N LEU A 43 1.84 37.32 -7.67
CA LEU A 43 1.82 38.32 -8.74
C LEU A 43 2.71 39.53 -8.43
N THR A 44 2.67 40.05 -7.21
CA THR A 44 3.32 41.35 -6.88
C THR A 44 4.76 41.22 -6.37
N LEU A 45 5.12 40.06 -5.80
CA LEU A 45 6.47 39.77 -5.32
C LEU A 45 7.22 38.88 -6.32
N ALA A 46 8.54 38.80 -6.16
CA ALA A 46 9.31 37.83 -6.91
C ALA A 46 8.74 36.40 -6.68
N PRO A 47 8.78 35.52 -7.69
CA PRO A 47 8.42 34.13 -7.51
C PRO A 47 9.20 33.50 -6.34
N ASP A 48 8.52 32.64 -5.59
CA ASP A 48 9.11 31.86 -4.49
C ASP A 48 9.77 32.66 -3.35
N THR A 49 9.25 33.84 -3.01
CA THR A 49 9.70 34.53 -1.79
C THR A 49 9.41 33.72 -0.51
N PRO A 50 10.26 33.84 0.53
CA PRO A 50 10.01 33.24 1.85
C PRO A 50 8.64 33.58 2.45
N LEU A 51 8.02 34.67 1.99
CA LEU A 51 6.74 35.18 2.48
C LEU A 51 5.52 34.57 1.76
N SER A 52 5.60 34.35 0.43
CA SER A 52 4.48 33.80 -0.36
C SER A 52 4.43 32.26 -0.33
N ASN A 53 5.59 31.60 -0.30
CA ASN A 53 5.68 30.13 -0.34
C ASN A 53 4.86 29.41 0.74
N PRO A 54 4.91 29.80 2.03
CA PRO A 54 4.18 29.09 3.08
C PRO A 54 2.66 29.16 2.90
N LEU A 55 2.13 30.17 2.19
CA LEU A 55 0.69 30.33 1.97
C LEU A 55 0.11 29.26 1.03
N ARG A 56 0.93 28.60 0.20
CA ARG A 56 0.49 27.45 -0.60
C ARG A 56 0.00 26.27 0.26
N ALA A 57 0.36 26.22 1.55
CA ALA A 57 -0.22 25.26 2.51
C ALA A 57 -1.73 25.48 2.74
N ALA A 58 -2.27 26.67 2.43
CA ALA A 58 -3.70 26.96 2.51
C ALA A 58 -4.51 26.11 1.52
N LEU A 59 -3.99 25.91 0.31
CA LEU A 59 -4.57 25.02 -0.71
C LEU A 59 -4.61 23.57 -0.20
N VAL A 60 -3.49 23.06 0.32
CA VAL A 60 -3.42 21.71 0.90
C VAL A 60 -4.46 21.55 2.02
N THR A 61 -4.56 22.55 2.90
CA THR A 61 -5.55 22.57 3.99
C THR A 61 -6.99 22.51 3.46
N PHE A 62 -7.28 23.21 2.36
CA PHE A 62 -8.58 23.20 1.70
C PHE A 62 -8.94 21.81 1.14
N VAL A 63 -7.98 21.14 0.48
CA VAL A 63 -8.17 19.79 -0.06
C VAL A 63 -8.33 18.75 1.06
N VAL A 64 -7.52 18.85 2.13
CA VAL A 64 -7.65 17.98 3.32
C VAL A 64 -9.02 18.17 3.98
N LEU A 65 -9.49 19.40 4.13
CA LEU A 65 -10.82 19.67 4.68
C LEU A 65 -11.92 19.07 3.80
N SER A 66 -11.76 19.12 2.48
CA SER A 66 -12.65 18.49 1.52
C SER A 66 -12.67 16.97 1.69
N GLY A 67 -11.52 16.32 1.84
CA GLY A 67 -11.43 14.89 2.16
C GLY A 67 -12.22 14.53 3.44
N PHE A 68 -12.04 15.31 4.51
CA PHE A 68 -12.74 15.12 5.78
C PHE A 68 -14.26 15.25 5.64
N LEU A 69 -14.74 16.40 5.16
CA LEU A 69 -16.17 16.75 5.14
C LEU A 69 -16.98 15.83 4.21
N ASN A 70 -16.37 15.39 3.13
CA ASN A 70 -17.04 14.57 2.13
C ASN A 70 -17.05 13.09 2.52
N TYR A 71 -15.99 12.59 3.18
CA TYR A 71 -15.91 11.18 3.56
C TYR A 71 -16.61 10.84 4.88
N ARG A 72 -16.67 11.78 5.83
CA ARG A 72 -17.25 11.56 7.17
C ARG A 72 -18.60 10.80 7.18
N PRO A 73 -19.63 11.16 6.39
CA PRO A 73 -20.90 10.43 6.44
C PRO A 73 -20.78 8.96 6.00
N TRP A 74 -19.85 8.65 5.09
CA TRP A 74 -19.63 7.29 4.60
C TRP A 74 -18.95 6.40 5.64
N VAL A 75 -17.89 6.90 6.30
CA VAL A 75 -17.17 6.15 7.33
C VAL A 75 -18.01 5.98 8.60
N VAL A 76 -18.77 7.00 9.03
CA VAL A 76 -19.70 6.88 10.16
C VAL A 76 -20.71 5.75 9.90
N ALA A 77 -21.31 5.72 8.70
CA ALA A 77 -22.23 4.66 8.34
C ALA A 77 -21.56 3.27 8.29
N HIS A 78 -20.30 3.21 7.88
CA HIS A 78 -19.58 1.93 7.83
C HIS A 78 -19.21 1.42 9.23
N LEU A 79 -18.63 2.25 10.10
CA LEU A 79 -18.27 1.85 11.46
C LEU A 79 -19.49 1.44 12.29
N ARG A 80 -20.59 2.19 12.17
CA ARG A 80 -21.90 1.87 12.80
C ARG A 80 -22.61 0.67 12.18
N ASN A 81 -22.09 0.13 11.08
CA ASN A 81 -22.73 -0.94 10.32
C ASN A 81 -24.16 -0.59 9.86
N THR A 82 -24.39 0.67 9.51
CA THR A 82 -25.65 1.15 8.95
C THR A 82 -25.58 1.28 7.43
N ALA A 83 -26.74 1.54 6.81
CA ALA A 83 -26.83 1.79 5.39
C ALA A 83 -25.96 3.00 5.00
N PRO A 84 -25.15 2.92 3.92
CA PRO A 84 -24.38 4.06 3.45
C PRO A 84 -25.32 5.17 2.94
N PRO A 85 -24.84 6.42 2.85
CA PRO A 85 -25.57 7.49 2.19
C PRO A 85 -26.03 7.10 0.78
N ASP A 86 -27.23 7.52 0.38
CA ASP A 86 -27.71 7.32 -0.98
C ASP A 86 -26.84 8.11 -1.98
N ALA A 87 -26.27 7.40 -2.95
CA ALA A 87 -25.29 7.96 -3.88
C ALA A 87 -25.89 9.07 -4.76
N ARG A 88 -27.13 8.87 -5.23
CA ARG A 88 -27.81 9.84 -6.12
C ARG A 88 -28.11 11.13 -5.36
N THR A 89 -28.71 11.01 -4.18
CA THR A 89 -28.99 12.13 -3.28
C THR A 89 -27.71 12.88 -2.90
N TYR A 90 -26.66 12.14 -2.57
CA TYR A 90 -25.37 12.71 -2.21
C TYR A 90 -24.79 13.55 -3.35
N ILE A 91 -24.66 12.98 -4.55
CA ILE A 91 -24.09 13.67 -5.72
C ILE A 91 -24.94 14.88 -6.08
N PHE A 92 -26.26 14.75 -6.15
CA PHE A 92 -27.15 15.85 -6.55
C PHE A 92 -27.08 17.04 -5.57
N ARG A 93 -27.06 16.77 -4.25
CA ARG A 93 -26.92 17.82 -3.23
C ARG A 93 -25.57 18.55 -3.34
N ARG A 94 -24.52 17.85 -3.77
CA ARG A 94 -23.21 18.45 -4.01
C ARG A 94 -23.19 19.26 -5.30
N MET A 95 -23.86 18.80 -6.35
CA MET A 95 -24.00 19.55 -7.59
C MET A 95 -24.72 20.89 -7.35
N LEU A 96 -25.86 20.88 -6.63
CA LEU A 96 -26.59 22.10 -6.26
C LEU A 96 -25.79 23.06 -5.36
N ARG A 97 -24.75 22.57 -4.70
CA ARG A 97 -23.87 23.41 -3.86
C ARG A 97 -22.79 24.10 -4.70
N VAL A 98 -22.25 23.44 -5.73
CA VAL A 98 -21.07 23.90 -6.48
C VAL A 98 -21.47 24.60 -7.78
N PHE A 99 -22.26 23.94 -8.63
CA PHE A 99 -22.51 24.37 -10.01
C PHE A 99 -23.23 25.72 -10.15
N PRO A 100 -24.29 26.05 -9.39
CA PRO A 100 -25.03 27.29 -9.63
C PRO A 100 -24.15 28.55 -9.52
N LEU A 101 -23.32 28.62 -8.48
CA LEU A 101 -22.40 29.74 -8.33
C LEU A 101 -21.25 29.67 -9.33
N TYR A 102 -20.67 28.48 -9.52
CA TYR A 102 -19.60 28.29 -10.50
C TYR A 102 -20.01 28.74 -11.90
N TRP A 103 -21.19 28.35 -12.37
CA TRP A 103 -21.72 28.76 -13.67
C TRP A 103 -21.96 30.26 -13.77
N ALA A 104 -22.43 30.91 -12.71
CA ALA A 104 -22.60 32.35 -12.71
C ALA A 104 -21.24 33.07 -12.83
N VAL A 105 -20.24 32.67 -12.04
CA VAL A 105 -18.89 33.26 -12.12
C VAL A 105 -18.24 32.96 -13.46
N LEU A 106 -18.37 31.72 -13.97
CA LEU A 106 -17.85 31.34 -15.28
C LEU A 106 -18.51 32.16 -16.39
N ALA A 107 -19.83 32.32 -16.38
CA ALA A 107 -20.53 33.15 -17.36
C ALA A 107 -20.04 34.60 -17.31
N THR A 108 -19.91 35.19 -16.11
CA THR A 108 -19.34 36.53 -15.96
C THR A 108 -17.92 36.60 -16.49
N TYR A 109 -17.07 35.62 -16.17
CA TYR A 109 -15.70 35.55 -16.67
C TYR A 109 -15.66 35.53 -18.20
N LEU A 110 -16.46 34.67 -18.84
CA LEU A 110 -16.52 34.56 -20.29
C LEU A 110 -17.06 35.83 -20.97
N VAL A 111 -17.97 36.55 -20.32
CA VAL A 111 -18.49 37.83 -20.82
C VAL A 111 -17.44 38.94 -20.72
N VAL A 112 -16.68 38.97 -19.63
CA VAL A 112 -15.70 40.03 -19.34
C VAL A 112 -14.38 39.80 -20.08
N ARG A 113 -13.85 38.57 -20.04
CA ARG A 113 -12.51 38.20 -20.56
C ARG A 113 -12.55 37.48 -21.90
N GLY A 114 -13.74 37.12 -22.39
CA GLY A 114 -13.89 36.28 -23.58
C GLY A 114 -13.57 34.80 -23.32
N PHE A 115 -13.43 34.06 -24.43
CA PHE A 115 -13.27 32.60 -24.38
C PHE A 115 -11.82 32.12 -24.22
N GLY A 116 -10.82 32.99 -24.38
CA GLY A 116 -9.40 32.63 -24.24
C GLY A 116 -9.02 31.40 -25.08
N GLU A 117 -8.51 30.36 -24.42
CA GLU A 117 -8.13 29.09 -25.08
C GLU A 117 -9.30 28.15 -25.39
N ILE A 118 -10.54 28.50 -25.01
CA ILE A 118 -11.75 27.72 -25.28
C ILE A 118 -12.17 27.93 -26.73
N GLY A 119 -11.62 27.13 -27.63
CA GLY A 119 -11.82 27.26 -29.09
C GLY A 119 -12.97 26.44 -29.67
N SER A 120 -13.58 25.53 -28.90
CA SER A 120 -14.60 24.61 -29.41
C SER A 120 -15.76 24.36 -28.43
N PRO A 121 -16.93 23.90 -28.91
CA PRO A 121 -18.02 23.47 -28.02
C PRO A 121 -17.62 22.36 -27.05
N VAL A 122 -16.67 21.50 -27.43
CA VAL A 122 -16.13 20.43 -26.57
C VAL A 122 -15.27 21.02 -25.45
N ASP A 123 -14.45 22.02 -25.75
CA ASP A 123 -13.66 22.73 -24.74
C ASP A 123 -14.57 23.47 -23.76
N LEU A 124 -15.62 24.12 -24.27
CA LEU A 124 -16.63 24.78 -23.42
C LEU A 124 -17.33 23.76 -22.52
N ALA A 125 -17.72 22.59 -23.04
CA ALA A 125 -18.31 21.53 -22.25
C ALA A 125 -17.36 21.04 -21.16
N LYS A 126 -16.06 20.88 -21.45
CA LYS A 126 -15.06 20.49 -20.45
C LYS A 126 -15.01 21.50 -19.29
N VAL A 127 -14.98 22.80 -19.58
CA VAL A 127 -14.96 23.85 -18.55
C VAL A 127 -16.29 23.87 -17.78
N VAL A 128 -17.43 23.93 -18.47
CA VAL A 128 -18.77 23.99 -17.85
C VAL A 128 -19.05 22.83 -16.89
N PHE A 129 -18.52 21.64 -17.17
CA PHE A 129 -18.72 20.43 -16.36
C PHE A 129 -17.55 20.07 -15.43
N LEU A 130 -16.58 20.97 -15.22
CA LEU A 130 -15.42 20.75 -14.35
C LEU A 130 -14.55 19.54 -14.77
N LEU A 131 -14.36 19.37 -16.08
CA LEU A 131 -13.54 18.33 -16.71
C LEU A 131 -12.24 18.89 -17.31
N GLN A 132 -11.97 20.18 -17.18
CA GLN A 132 -10.79 20.83 -17.76
C GLN A 132 -9.47 20.31 -17.18
N THR A 133 -9.48 19.69 -16.00
CA THR A 133 -8.26 19.10 -15.43
C THR A 133 -7.67 17.95 -16.27
N PHE A 134 -8.50 17.28 -17.07
CA PHE A 134 -8.05 16.21 -17.96
C PHE A 134 -7.45 16.71 -19.28
N ASP A 135 -7.49 18.02 -19.53
CA ASP A 135 -6.91 18.65 -20.71
C ASP A 135 -5.92 19.74 -20.30
N LYS A 136 -4.63 19.47 -20.53
CA LYS A 136 -3.52 20.31 -20.06
C LYS A 136 -3.59 21.76 -20.57
N ARG A 137 -4.23 21.99 -21.71
CA ARG A 137 -4.45 23.35 -22.26
C ARG A 137 -5.50 24.08 -21.41
N LEU A 138 -6.59 23.40 -21.09
CA LEU A 138 -7.76 24.02 -20.48
C LEU A 138 -7.71 24.16 -18.95
N VAL A 139 -6.70 23.60 -18.27
CA VAL A 139 -6.63 23.53 -16.78
C VAL A 139 -6.90 24.88 -16.11
N PHE A 140 -6.36 25.96 -16.65
CA PHE A 140 -6.52 27.33 -16.14
C PHE A 140 -7.50 28.19 -16.95
N SER A 141 -8.18 27.61 -17.94
CA SER A 141 -9.14 28.34 -18.78
C SER A 141 -10.42 28.70 -18.02
N GLY A 142 -10.91 29.93 -18.23
CA GLY A 142 -12.07 30.47 -17.53
C GLY A 142 -11.71 30.84 -16.10
N VAL A 143 -12.41 30.26 -15.12
CA VAL A 143 -12.09 30.50 -13.71
C VAL A 143 -10.82 29.73 -13.33
N GLY A 144 -9.66 30.40 -13.37
CA GLY A 144 -8.33 29.82 -13.13
C GLY A 144 -8.24 28.81 -11.96
N PRO A 145 -8.73 29.11 -10.74
CA PRO A 145 -8.63 28.19 -9.61
C PRO A 145 -9.63 27.01 -9.66
N ALA A 146 -10.51 26.93 -10.67
CA ALA A 146 -11.55 25.89 -10.76
C ALA A 146 -11.03 24.46 -11.00
N TRP A 147 -9.73 24.29 -11.29
CA TRP A 147 -9.13 22.96 -11.32
C TRP A 147 -9.30 22.21 -9.98
N THR A 148 -9.27 22.91 -8.83
CA THR A 148 -9.49 22.28 -7.51
C THR A 148 -10.93 21.78 -7.35
N LEU A 149 -11.90 22.47 -7.96
CA LEU A 149 -13.29 22.06 -8.00
C LEU A 149 -13.49 20.85 -8.90
N SER A 150 -12.67 20.73 -9.94
CA SER A 150 -12.62 19.53 -10.80
C SER A 150 -12.12 18.32 -10.00
N VAL A 151 -11.08 18.49 -9.18
CA VAL A 151 -10.61 17.45 -8.23
C VAL A 151 -11.71 17.09 -7.24
N GLU A 152 -12.33 18.09 -6.60
CA GLU A 152 -13.36 17.86 -5.59
C GLU A 152 -14.60 17.16 -6.18
N PHE A 153 -15.05 17.59 -7.36
CA PHE A 153 -16.19 16.98 -8.05
C PHE A 153 -15.89 15.54 -8.48
N THR A 154 -14.70 15.28 -9.04
CA THR A 154 -14.27 13.91 -9.37
C THR A 154 -14.24 13.04 -8.10
N PHE A 155 -13.75 13.57 -6.99
CA PHE A 155 -13.77 12.88 -5.70
C PHE A 155 -15.19 12.56 -5.23
N TYR A 156 -16.17 13.47 -5.40
CA TYR A 156 -17.57 13.19 -5.07
C TYR A 156 -18.13 11.98 -5.83
N LEU A 157 -17.79 11.86 -7.11
CA LEU A 157 -18.21 10.74 -7.95
C LEU A 157 -17.54 9.43 -7.53
N MET A 158 -16.30 9.50 -7.03
CA MET A 158 -15.55 8.33 -6.56
C MET A 158 -16.06 7.79 -5.22
N LEU A 159 -16.53 8.64 -4.30
CA LEU A 159 -16.88 8.25 -2.93
C LEU A 159 -17.89 7.09 -2.80
N PRO A 160 -18.98 7.01 -3.59
CA PRO A 160 -19.87 5.86 -3.57
C PRO A 160 -19.19 4.54 -3.99
N LEU A 161 -18.23 4.60 -4.93
CA LEU A 161 -17.45 3.44 -5.35
C LEU A 161 -16.42 3.08 -4.28
N PHE A 162 -15.76 4.09 -3.72
CA PHE A 162 -14.80 3.95 -2.63
C PHE A 162 -15.43 3.27 -1.41
N SER A 163 -16.60 3.73 -0.94
CA SER A 163 -17.31 3.14 0.19
C SER A 163 -17.72 1.69 -0.06
N ARG A 164 -18.14 1.34 -1.29
CA ARG A 164 -18.40 -0.06 -1.67
C ARG A 164 -17.13 -0.90 -1.63
N GLY A 165 -16.01 -0.35 -2.10
CA GLY A 165 -14.69 -0.96 -2.03
C GLY A 165 -14.27 -1.26 -0.59
N VAL A 166 -14.34 -0.28 0.31
CA VAL A 166 -13.98 -0.47 1.72
C VAL A 166 -14.87 -1.53 2.40
N ARG A 167 -16.18 -1.49 2.17
CA ARG A 167 -17.12 -2.51 2.71
C ARG A 167 -16.87 -3.90 2.12
N TRP A 168 -16.43 -3.97 0.87
CA TRP A 168 -15.99 -5.22 0.25
C TRP A 168 -14.72 -5.74 0.90
N VAL A 169 -13.70 -4.89 1.12
CA VAL A 169 -12.47 -5.25 1.84
C VAL A 169 -12.77 -5.68 3.28
N ALA A 170 -13.66 -4.99 4.00
CA ALA A 170 -14.06 -5.36 5.36
C ALA A 170 -14.68 -6.76 5.41
N ARG A 171 -15.64 -7.05 4.53
CA ARG A 171 -16.24 -8.39 4.41
C ARG A 171 -15.18 -9.43 4.04
N TRP A 172 -14.26 -9.06 3.15
CA TRP A 172 -13.19 -9.93 2.70
C TRP A 172 -12.15 -10.24 3.79
N LEU A 173 -11.87 -9.30 4.68
CA LEU A 173 -11.06 -9.52 5.89
C LEU A 173 -11.81 -10.32 6.97
N GLY A 174 -13.09 -10.64 6.76
CA GLY A 174 -13.92 -11.29 7.77
C GLY A 174 -14.29 -10.37 8.94
N ALA A 175 -14.28 -9.06 8.73
CA ALA A 175 -14.59 -8.07 9.76
C ALA A 175 -16.07 -8.13 10.16
N THR A 176 -16.36 -8.78 11.29
CA THR A 176 -17.69 -8.81 11.90
C THR A 176 -17.86 -7.69 12.93
N ASP A 177 -16.77 -7.24 13.54
CA ASP A 177 -16.74 -6.23 14.59
C ASP A 177 -16.30 -4.85 14.08
N VAL A 178 -16.44 -3.83 14.94
CA VAL A 178 -16.09 -2.44 14.60
C VAL A 178 -14.59 -2.29 14.33
N ARG A 179 -13.74 -3.08 15.00
CA ARG A 179 -12.28 -3.05 14.83
C ARG A 179 -11.83 -3.60 13.47
N GLY A 180 -12.46 -4.67 12.98
CA GLY A 180 -12.23 -5.16 11.63
C GLY A 180 -12.67 -4.14 10.57
N ARG A 181 -13.80 -3.45 10.78
CA ARG A 181 -14.25 -2.38 9.87
C ARG A 181 -13.29 -1.18 9.88
N LEU A 182 -12.81 -0.77 11.05
CA LEU A 182 -11.78 0.24 11.20
C LEU A 182 -10.49 -0.17 10.47
N THR A 183 -10.08 -1.42 10.58
CA THR A 183 -8.86 -1.92 9.91
C THR A 183 -9.02 -1.84 8.40
N ALA A 184 -10.19 -2.20 7.85
CA ALA A 184 -10.47 -2.07 6.43
C ALA A 184 -10.44 -0.60 5.96
N GLU A 185 -11.04 0.31 6.73
CA GLU A 185 -10.98 1.76 6.49
C GLU A 185 -9.53 2.26 6.43
N LEU A 186 -8.74 1.95 7.47
CA LEU A 186 -7.33 2.37 7.55
C LEU A 186 -6.49 1.79 6.41
N VAL A 187 -6.68 0.51 6.06
CA VAL A 187 -5.94 -0.11 4.96
C VAL A 187 -6.28 0.57 3.63
N VAL A 188 -7.55 0.73 3.30
CA VAL A 188 -7.95 1.26 1.99
C VAL A 188 -7.62 2.75 1.88
N VAL A 189 -7.83 3.54 2.94
CA VAL A 189 -7.47 4.97 2.94
C VAL A 189 -5.95 5.16 2.91
N SER A 190 -5.16 4.33 3.60
CA SER A 190 -3.69 4.39 3.49
C SER A 190 -3.20 3.98 2.10
N LEU A 191 -3.82 2.98 1.46
CA LEU A 191 -3.50 2.63 0.07
C LEU A 191 -3.83 3.79 -0.89
N PHE A 192 -4.97 4.46 -0.68
CA PHE A 192 -5.33 5.66 -1.45
C PHE A 192 -4.35 6.81 -1.17
N TRP A 193 -3.92 7.00 0.07
CA TRP A 193 -2.92 8.00 0.45
C TRP A 193 -1.61 7.81 -0.31
N LEU A 194 -1.16 6.57 -0.51
CA LEU A 194 0.09 6.26 -1.23
C LEU A 194 0.04 6.62 -2.72
N ILE A 195 -1.15 6.76 -3.32
CA ILE A 195 -1.30 7.14 -4.73
C ILE A 195 -0.74 8.55 -4.97
N GLY A 196 -0.99 9.51 -4.07
CA GLY A 196 -0.53 10.90 -4.19
C GLY A 196 0.98 11.04 -4.43
N PRO A 197 1.83 10.61 -3.48
CA PRO A 197 3.27 10.66 -3.66
C PRO A 197 3.74 9.74 -4.79
N ALA A 198 3.13 8.57 -5.01
CA ALA A 198 3.51 7.70 -6.11
C ALA A 198 3.27 8.34 -7.49
N THR A 199 2.14 9.02 -7.68
CA THR A 199 1.82 9.74 -8.92
C THR A 199 2.77 10.92 -9.12
N ARG A 200 3.01 11.75 -8.09
CA ARG A 200 3.94 12.89 -8.22
C ARG A 200 5.38 12.47 -8.42
N LEU A 201 5.82 11.40 -7.76
CA LEU A 201 7.15 10.83 -7.99
C LEU A 201 7.24 10.23 -9.40
N GLY A 202 6.23 9.46 -9.82
CA GLY A 202 6.24 8.78 -11.12
C GLY A 202 6.14 9.72 -12.31
N PHE A 203 5.31 10.77 -12.26
CA PHE A 203 5.07 11.65 -13.40
C PHE A 203 5.84 13.00 -13.36
N GLY A 204 6.61 13.25 -12.29
CA GLY A 204 7.32 14.52 -12.07
C GLY A 204 6.53 15.53 -11.24
N ILE A 205 7.21 16.53 -10.66
CA ILE A 205 6.64 17.43 -9.62
C ILE A 205 6.48 18.88 -10.10
N GLY A 206 6.17 19.06 -11.38
CA GLY A 206 5.63 20.34 -11.83
C GLY A 206 4.24 20.59 -11.24
N GLU A 207 3.86 21.85 -11.02
CA GLU A 207 2.47 22.26 -10.67
C GLU A 207 1.44 21.66 -11.64
N ARG A 208 1.87 21.36 -12.87
CA ARG A 208 1.15 20.65 -13.94
C ARG A 208 0.53 19.31 -13.53
N TYR A 209 1.05 18.63 -12.50
CA TYR A 209 0.56 17.31 -12.10
C TYR A 209 -0.33 17.33 -10.86
N ILE A 210 -0.38 18.42 -10.07
CA ILE A 210 -1.18 18.49 -8.83
C ILE A 210 -2.64 18.91 -9.10
N THR A 211 -3.14 18.71 -10.32
CA THR A 211 -4.45 19.20 -10.72
C THR A 211 -5.52 18.10 -10.80
N ASP A 212 -5.15 16.84 -10.59
CA ASP A 212 -6.04 15.68 -10.65
C ASP A 212 -6.18 14.95 -9.30
N VAL A 213 -7.16 14.03 -9.22
CA VAL A 213 -7.42 13.25 -8.00
C VAL A 213 -6.24 12.33 -7.61
N PRO A 214 -5.63 11.55 -8.52
CA PRO A 214 -4.45 10.74 -8.18
C PRO A 214 -3.35 11.55 -7.50
N SER A 215 -3.01 12.71 -8.03
CA SER A 215 -1.97 13.58 -7.46
C SER A 215 -2.40 14.33 -6.21
N CYS A 216 -3.68 14.41 -5.91
CA CYS A 216 -4.21 14.97 -4.66
C CYS A 216 -4.61 13.90 -3.62
N ALA A 217 -4.37 12.62 -3.92
CA ALA A 217 -4.95 11.51 -3.17
C ALA A 217 -4.46 11.46 -1.72
N ASP A 218 -3.22 11.82 -1.43
CA ASP A 218 -2.68 11.93 -0.07
C ASP A 218 -3.31 13.08 0.72
N MET A 219 -3.56 14.23 0.08
CA MET A 219 -4.26 15.36 0.71
C MET A 219 -5.69 14.98 1.08
N LEU A 220 -6.44 14.39 0.13
CA LEU A 220 -7.79 13.90 0.36
C LEU A 220 -7.81 12.81 1.44
N ALA A 221 -6.90 11.84 1.35
CA ALA A 221 -6.79 10.73 2.29
C ALA A 221 -6.43 11.18 3.71
N THR A 222 -5.57 12.19 3.88
CA THR A 222 -5.31 12.78 5.21
C THR A 222 -6.61 13.32 5.83
N GLY A 223 -7.46 13.97 5.03
CA GLY A 223 -8.80 14.37 5.46
C GLY A 223 -9.68 13.19 5.84
N MET A 224 -9.66 12.13 5.04
CA MET A 224 -10.40 10.89 5.30
C MET A 224 -9.93 10.18 6.58
N LEU A 225 -8.63 10.18 6.88
CA LEU A 225 -8.06 9.66 8.13
C LEU A 225 -8.58 10.45 9.34
N MET A 226 -8.66 11.78 9.23
CA MET A 226 -9.30 12.61 10.28
C MET A 226 -10.79 12.30 10.44
N ALA A 227 -11.48 11.94 9.35
CA ALA A 227 -12.89 11.53 9.40
C ALA A 227 -13.05 10.16 10.06
N ILE A 228 -12.14 9.21 9.80
CA ILE A 228 -12.06 7.91 10.48
C ILE A 228 -11.84 8.12 11.99
N ALA A 229 -10.86 8.96 12.36
CA ALA A 229 -10.60 9.28 13.76
C ALA A 229 -11.83 9.91 14.45
N SER A 230 -12.51 10.85 13.78
CA SER A 230 -13.73 11.48 14.28
C SER A 230 -14.86 10.46 14.50
N ALA A 231 -15.05 9.54 13.54
CA ALA A 231 -16.06 8.50 13.63
C ALA A 231 -15.74 7.48 14.72
N TRP A 232 -14.47 7.10 14.87
CA TRP A 232 -14.00 6.17 15.90
C TRP A 232 -14.26 6.70 17.32
N VAL A 233 -13.95 7.97 17.56
CA VAL A 233 -14.22 8.64 18.85
C VAL A 233 -15.72 8.81 19.09
N ALA A 234 -16.50 9.09 18.06
CA ALA A 234 -17.96 9.19 18.17
C ALA A 234 -18.65 7.86 18.54
N GLU A 235 -17.98 6.72 18.33
CA GLU A 235 -18.43 5.39 18.81
C GLU A 235 -18.00 5.10 20.26
N GLY A 236 -17.45 6.09 20.98
CA GLY A 236 -17.03 5.94 22.38
C GLY A 236 -15.63 5.34 22.57
N ASN A 237 -14.84 5.20 21.48
CA ASN A 237 -13.47 4.71 21.58
C ASN A 237 -12.47 5.86 21.78
N HIS A 238 -11.31 5.55 22.34
CA HIS A 238 -10.25 6.54 22.56
C HIS A 238 -9.22 6.52 21.42
N LEU A 239 -8.63 7.69 21.16
CA LEU A 239 -7.42 7.80 20.35
C LEU A 239 -6.20 7.33 21.14
N PRO A 240 -5.08 7.00 20.48
CA PRO A 240 -3.80 6.82 21.16
C PRO A 240 -3.41 8.06 21.97
N ASP A 241 -2.90 7.88 23.19
CA ASP A 241 -2.61 8.98 24.12
C ASP A 241 -1.65 10.02 23.54
N GLY A 242 -0.70 9.60 22.70
CA GLY A 242 0.23 10.51 22.03
C GLY A 242 -0.46 11.51 21.12
N LEU A 243 -1.45 11.08 20.35
CA LEU A 243 -2.24 11.94 19.47
C LEU A 243 -3.15 12.87 20.28
N LEU A 244 -3.76 12.34 21.34
CA LEU A 244 -4.60 13.16 22.22
C LEU A 244 -3.78 14.25 22.92
N ARG A 245 -2.57 13.92 23.42
CA ARG A 245 -1.63 14.89 23.98
C ARG A 245 -1.21 15.94 22.94
N TRP A 246 -0.94 15.53 21.70
CA TRP A 246 -0.62 16.46 20.62
C TRP A 246 -1.75 17.46 20.37
N PHE A 247 -2.98 17.00 20.13
CA PHE A 247 -4.13 17.89 19.87
C PHE A 247 -4.58 18.71 21.09
N SER A 248 -4.23 18.27 22.30
CA SER A 248 -4.51 19.02 23.54
C SER A 248 -3.44 20.07 23.85
N SER A 249 -2.25 19.96 23.25
CA SER A 249 -1.14 20.87 23.50
C SER A 249 -1.39 22.22 22.84
N ARG A 250 -1.33 23.29 23.64
CA ARG A 250 -1.44 24.69 23.16
C ARG A 250 -0.38 25.08 22.13
N TRP A 251 0.72 24.33 22.07
CA TRP A 251 1.86 24.60 21.19
C TRP A 251 1.79 23.83 19.86
N SER A 252 0.92 22.82 19.74
CA SER A 252 0.90 21.94 18.56
C SER A 252 0.68 22.69 17.24
N ALA A 253 -0.28 23.61 17.19
CA ALA A 253 -0.52 24.44 16.01
C ALA A 253 0.65 25.38 15.71
N ALA A 254 1.27 25.97 16.74
CA ALA A 254 2.43 26.86 16.57
C ALA A 254 3.63 26.07 16.05
N LEU A 255 3.91 24.89 16.61
CA LEU A 255 4.97 23.99 16.15
C LEU A 255 4.75 23.53 14.71
N ALA A 256 3.52 23.14 14.35
CA ALA A 256 3.19 22.77 12.98
C ALA A 256 3.31 23.95 12.01
N GLY A 257 2.89 25.16 12.44
CA GLY A 257 3.04 26.38 11.65
C GLY A 257 4.49 26.78 11.44
N VAL A 258 5.31 26.74 12.50
CA VAL A 258 6.76 27.00 12.42
C VAL A 258 7.44 25.95 11.55
N ALA A 259 7.04 24.67 11.64
CA ALA A 259 7.58 23.63 10.76
C ALA A 259 7.27 23.93 9.28
N VAL A 260 6.05 24.37 8.95
CA VAL A 260 5.72 24.84 7.60
C VAL A 260 6.58 26.04 7.22
N LEU A 261 6.68 27.07 8.07
CA LEU A 261 7.50 28.25 7.77
C LEU A 261 8.97 27.86 7.51
N VAL A 262 9.58 27.08 8.40
CA VAL A 262 10.98 26.64 8.27
C VAL A 262 11.17 25.79 7.02
N VAL A 263 10.32 24.78 6.79
CA VAL A 263 10.45 23.90 5.61
C VAL A 263 10.25 24.68 4.31
N TRP A 264 9.29 25.59 4.25
CA TRP A 264 8.96 26.33 3.04
C TRP A 264 9.84 27.57 2.82
N MET A 265 10.54 28.07 3.85
CA MET A 265 11.55 29.14 3.75
C MET A 265 12.97 28.60 3.54
N ALA A 266 13.37 27.53 4.23
CA ALA A 266 14.71 26.97 4.15
C ALA A 266 14.94 26.22 2.83
N ILE A 267 13.86 25.69 2.23
CA ILE A 267 13.88 25.12 0.89
C ILE A 267 13.55 26.27 -0.06
N ALA A 268 14.53 27.13 -0.36
CA ALA A 268 14.42 28.07 -1.47
C ALA A 268 14.48 27.26 -2.78
N SER A 269 13.43 27.32 -3.61
CA SER A 269 13.57 26.93 -5.01
C SER A 269 13.96 28.19 -5.77
N PRO A 270 15.22 28.37 -6.19
CA PRO A 270 15.45 29.20 -7.37
C PRO A 270 14.65 28.55 -8.51
N LEU A 271 14.02 29.36 -9.36
CA LEU A 271 13.53 28.90 -10.66
C LEU A 271 14.74 28.52 -11.52
N PRO A 272 14.92 27.24 -11.86
CA PRO A 272 15.11 26.85 -13.25
C PRO A 272 13.80 26.17 -13.71
N PRO A 273 13.68 25.74 -14.98
CA PRO A 273 12.42 25.19 -15.50
C PRO A 273 11.88 24.08 -14.58
N LEU A 274 10.56 23.92 -14.57
CA LEU A 274 9.73 23.02 -13.75
C LEU A 274 10.10 21.51 -13.80
N ASP A 275 11.26 21.17 -14.34
CA ASP A 275 11.79 19.85 -14.63
C ASP A 275 12.96 19.44 -13.69
N GLU A 276 13.53 20.35 -12.88
CA GLU A 276 14.79 20.08 -12.14
C GLU A 276 14.71 20.11 -10.60
N ALA A 277 13.58 20.51 -9.99
CA ALA A 277 13.49 20.53 -8.53
C ALA A 277 13.51 19.11 -7.93
N PRO A 278 14.44 18.78 -7.00
CA PRO A 278 14.55 17.44 -6.47
C PRO A 278 13.26 16.96 -5.81
N ALA A 279 12.82 15.78 -6.21
CA ALA A 279 11.47 15.32 -5.93
C ALA A 279 11.11 15.20 -4.44
N TYR A 280 12.13 15.00 -3.60
CA TYR A 280 11.99 14.92 -2.15
C TYR A 280 11.65 16.26 -1.50
N LEU A 281 12.10 17.40 -2.05
CA LEU A 281 11.87 18.73 -1.48
C LEU A 281 10.38 19.10 -1.48
N SER A 282 9.69 18.83 -2.59
CA SER A 282 8.24 19.01 -2.70
C SER A 282 7.46 18.05 -1.80
N ALA A 283 7.99 16.85 -1.55
CA ALA A 283 7.41 15.91 -0.60
C ALA A 283 7.49 16.43 0.85
N PHE A 284 8.61 17.06 1.26
CA PHE A 284 8.74 17.69 2.58
C PHE A 284 7.80 18.88 2.75
N ARG A 285 7.73 19.76 1.74
CA ARG A 285 6.78 20.90 1.71
C ARG A 285 5.34 20.41 1.89
N LEU A 286 4.91 19.45 1.07
CA LEU A 286 3.56 18.91 1.16
C LEU A 286 3.30 18.19 2.48
N PHE A 287 4.23 17.36 2.96
CA PHE A 287 4.09 16.64 4.22
C PHE A 287 3.92 17.60 5.41
N SER A 288 4.70 18.68 5.47
CA SER A 288 4.55 19.70 6.51
C SER A 288 3.17 20.38 6.46
N ALA A 289 2.63 20.65 5.26
CA ALA A 289 1.29 21.19 5.09
C ALA A 289 0.18 20.20 5.48
N LEU A 290 0.36 18.89 5.20
CA LEU A 290 -0.55 17.84 5.67
C LEU A 290 -0.57 17.75 7.20
N VAL A 291 0.60 17.87 7.85
CA VAL A 291 0.72 17.88 9.32
C VAL A 291 0.02 19.11 9.90
N LEU A 292 0.19 20.29 9.30
CA LEU A 292 -0.51 21.50 9.71
C LEU A 292 -2.02 21.33 9.59
N ALA A 293 -2.52 20.89 8.44
CA ALA A 293 -3.95 20.68 8.21
C ALA A 293 -4.54 19.65 9.19
N ALA A 294 -3.89 18.50 9.36
CA ALA A 294 -4.31 17.47 10.31
C ALA A 294 -4.29 17.98 11.76
N THR A 295 -3.32 18.82 12.12
CA THR A 295 -3.22 19.43 13.46
C THR A 295 -4.37 20.42 13.70
N LEU A 296 -4.65 21.33 12.76
CA LEU A 296 -5.76 22.29 12.91
C LEU A 296 -7.12 21.60 12.99
N ILE A 297 -7.36 20.59 12.14
CA ILE A 297 -8.58 19.77 12.18
C ILE A 297 -8.63 18.98 13.49
N GLY A 298 -7.54 18.33 13.89
CA GLY A 298 -7.46 17.54 15.11
C GLY A 298 -7.71 18.36 16.39
N ILE A 299 -7.15 19.57 16.49
CA ILE A 299 -7.45 20.52 17.58
C ILE A 299 -8.94 20.87 17.58
N SER A 300 -9.52 21.13 16.41
CA SER A 300 -10.93 21.50 16.29
C SER A 300 -11.88 20.36 16.71
N LEU A 301 -11.49 19.11 16.48
CA LEU A 301 -12.27 17.91 16.78
C LEU A 301 -12.07 17.40 18.21
N PHE A 302 -10.83 17.36 18.68
CA PHE A 302 -10.42 16.62 19.88
C PHE A 302 -9.77 17.50 20.96
N GLY A 303 -9.41 18.74 20.64
CA GLY A 303 -8.81 19.66 21.61
C GLY A 303 -9.82 20.09 22.68
N PRO A 304 -9.36 20.39 23.91
CA PRO A 304 -10.23 20.85 24.99
C PRO A 304 -10.92 22.18 24.62
N ASP A 305 -12.10 22.46 25.18
CA ASP A 305 -12.86 23.69 24.87
C ASP A 305 -12.15 24.98 25.31
N GLY A 306 -11.19 24.86 26.23
CA GLY A 306 -10.26 25.93 26.63
C GLY A 306 -9.14 26.22 25.62
N HIS A 307 -8.95 25.39 24.60
CA HIS A 307 -7.80 25.50 23.70
C HIS A 307 -7.84 26.82 22.91
N PRO A 308 -6.78 27.67 22.95
CA PRO A 308 -6.80 29.01 22.36
C PRO A 308 -7.06 28.99 20.86
N VAL A 309 -6.39 28.09 20.13
CA VAL A 309 -6.58 27.93 18.68
C VAL A 309 -8.00 27.45 18.34
N LYS A 310 -8.58 26.52 19.13
CA LYS A 310 -9.96 26.05 18.93
C LYS A 310 -10.95 27.19 19.10
N ARG A 311 -10.76 28.03 20.13
CA ARG A 311 -11.58 29.23 20.37
C ARG A 311 -11.43 30.27 19.26
N PHE A 312 -10.20 30.52 18.81
CA PHE A 312 -9.94 31.42 17.69
C PHE A 312 -10.63 30.94 16.40
N LEU A 313 -10.43 29.68 16.01
CA LEU A 313 -11.07 29.10 14.82
C LEU A 313 -12.61 29.05 14.94
N ALA A 314 -13.14 29.00 16.17
CA ALA A 314 -14.57 29.07 16.44
C ALA A 314 -15.10 30.52 16.56
N ALA A 315 -14.29 31.55 16.33
CA ALA A 315 -14.73 32.94 16.46
C ALA A 315 -15.84 33.26 15.46
N ARG A 316 -16.85 34.03 15.90
CA ARG A 316 -18.01 34.40 15.07
C ARG A 316 -17.64 35.09 13.74
N PRO A 317 -16.65 36.02 13.70
CA PRO A 317 -16.25 36.64 12.44
C PRO A 317 -15.73 35.62 11.42
N LEU A 318 -14.91 34.66 11.86
CA LEU A 318 -14.40 33.60 10.99
C LEU A 318 -15.51 32.67 10.50
N GLN A 319 -16.52 32.39 11.33
CA GLN A 319 -17.68 31.61 10.90
C GLN A 319 -18.49 32.36 9.82
N ALA A 320 -18.68 33.68 9.98
CA ALA A 320 -19.36 34.50 8.97
C ALA A 320 -18.58 34.53 7.64
N LEU A 321 -17.26 34.72 7.71
CA LEU A 321 -16.38 34.65 6.54
C LEU A 321 -16.38 33.27 5.88
N ALA A 322 -16.47 32.20 6.66
CA ALA A 322 -16.52 30.84 6.14
C ALA A 322 -17.78 30.56 5.31
N VAL A 323 -18.91 31.23 5.59
CA VAL A 323 -20.12 31.15 4.77
C VAL A 323 -19.85 31.74 3.37
N LEU A 324 -19.10 32.83 3.30
CA LEU A 324 -18.76 33.52 2.04
C LEU A 324 -17.53 32.94 1.33
N SER A 325 -16.75 32.09 2.01
CA SER A 325 -15.46 31.56 1.52
C SER A 325 -15.50 30.97 0.11
N PHE A 326 -16.60 30.32 -0.29
CA PHE A 326 -16.75 29.77 -1.63
C PHE A 326 -16.92 30.83 -2.71
N GLY A 327 -17.64 31.91 -2.42
CA GLY A 327 -17.74 33.06 -3.32
C GLY A 327 -16.39 33.76 -3.45
N ILE A 328 -15.70 33.97 -2.33
CA ILE A 328 -14.40 34.67 -2.32
C ILE A 328 -13.42 33.88 -3.18
N TYR A 329 -13.40 32.56 -2.99
CA TYR A 329 -12.59 31.64 -3.76
C TYR A 329 -12.88 31.66 -5.27
N LEU A 330 -14.12 31.85 -5.71
CA LEU A 330 -14.43 31.90 -7.14
C LEU A 330 -14.15 33.26 -7.77
N TRP A 331 -14.46 34.35 -7.08
CA TRP A 331 -14.36 35.69 -7.63
C TRP A 331 -12.95 36.28 -7.61
N HIS A 332 -12.08 35.86 -6.67
CA HIS A 332 -10.83 36.58 -6.42
C HIS A 332 -9.91 36.70 -7.64
N VAL A 333 -9.74 35.66 -8.46
CA VAL A 333 -8.84 35.75 -9.64
C VAL A 333 -9.38 36.70 -10.69
N LEU A 334 -10.68 36.63 -11.02
CA LEU A 334 -11.27 37.60 -11.96
C LEU A 334 -11.13 39.04 -11.44
N VAL A 335 -11.35 39.25 -10.14
CA VAL A 335 -11.16 40.58 -9.53
C VAL A 335 -9.70 41.03 -9.61
N ILE A 336 -8.75 40.13 -9.34
CA ILE A 336 -7.32 40.44 -9.45
C ILE A 336 -6.98 40.83 -10.89
N ASP A 337 -7.40 40.02 -11.88
CA ASP A 337 -7.12 40.25 -13.30
C ASP A 337 -7.64 41.62 -13.75
N GLU A 338 -8.89 41.96 -13.41
CA GLU A 338 -9.49 43.27 -13.75
C GLU A 338 -8.82 44.44 -13.04
N LEU A 339 -8.43 44.27 -11.77
CA LEU A 339 -7.70 45.32 -11.04
C LEU A 339 -6.30 45.54 -11.62
N VAL A 340 -5.62 44.47 -12.03
CA VAL A 340 -4.28 44.56 -12.65
C VAL A 340 -4.37 45.27 -14.00
N ASP A 341 -5.35 44.95 -14.83
CA ASP A 341 -5.55 45.61 -16.13
C ASP A 341 -5.93 47.09 -15.96
N LEU A 342 -6.77 47.42 -14.96
CA LEU A 342 -7.13 48.80 -14.64
C LEU A 342 -5.92 49.63 -14.18
N ILE A 343 -5.00 49.03 -13.43
CA ILE A 343 -3.78 49.68 -12.93
C ILE A 343 -2.69 49.74 -14.01
N GLY A 344 -2.73 48.85 -15.01
CA GLY A 344 -1.75 48.75 -16.09
C GLY A 344 -0.48 47.98 -15.74
N GLY A 345 -0.52 47.15 -14.68
CA GLY A 345 0.61 46.30 -14.26
C GLY A 345 0.63 45.95 -12.77
N TYR A 346 1.68 45.24 -12.35
CA TYR A 346 1.89 44.83 -10.95
C TYR A 346 3.33 45.09 -10.50
N SER A 347 3.49 45.45 -9.23
CA SER A 347 4.80 45.66 -8.57
C SER A 347 4.68 45.37 -7.07
N ALA A 348 5.81 45.24 -6.38
CA ALA A 348 5.82 44.97 -4.94
C ALA A 348 5.10 46.07 -4.12
N GLN A 349 5.08 47.31 -4.62
CA GLN A 349 4.38 48.44 -3.99
C GLN A 349 2.86 48.28 -4.04
N LEU A 350 2.36 47.52 -5.02
CA LEU A 350 0.94 47.27 -5.21
C LEU A 350 0.41 46.11 -4.37
N LEU A 351 1.25 45.38 -3.62
CA LEU A 351 0.80 44.22 -2.83
C LEU A 351 -0.35 44.56 -1.88
N LEU A 352 -0.17 45.58 -1.03
CA LEU A 352 -1.19 45.99 -0.06
C LEU A 352 -2.46 46.53 -0.73
N PRO A 353 -2.41 47.51 -1.65
CA PRO A 353 -3.62 48.03 -2.29
C PRO A 353 -4.33 46.97 -3.15
N LEU A 354 -3.60 46.14 -3.92
CA LEU A 354 -4.19 45.06 -4.71
C LEU A 354 -4.89 44.04 -3.81
N THR A 355 -4.23 43.60 -2.73
CA THR A 355 -4.82 42.64 -1.78
C THR A 355 -6.05 43.22 -1.10
N PHE A 356 -5.99 44.46 -0.63
CA PHE A 356 -7.12 45.13 0.02
C PHE A 356 -8.32 45.26 -0.93
N CYS A 357 -8.11 45.79 -2.13
CA CYS A 357 -9.15 45.93 -3.14
C CYS A 357 -9.74 44.57 -3.52
N THR A 358 -8.88 43.56 -3.75
CA THR A 358 -9.33 42.20 -4.07
C THR A 358 -10.22 41.63 -2.97
N VAL A 359 -9.81 41.75 -1.70
CA VAL A 359 -10.61 41.29 -0.56
C VAL A 359 -11.97 41.99 -0.52
N VAL A 360 -12.01 43.31 -0.68
CA VAL A 360 -13.25 44.09 -0.64
C VAL A 360 -14.18 43.70 -1.78
N PHE A 361 -13.71 43.71 -3.03
CA PHE A 361 -14.54 43.38 -4.18
C PHE A 361 -14.98 41.92 -4.17
N ALA A 362 -14.09 40.98 -3.83
CA ALA A 362 -14.44 39.57 -3.70
C ALA A 362 -15.48 39.35 -2.60
N LEU A 363 -15.39 40.04 -1.46
CA LEU A 363 -16.40 39.97 -0.39
C LEU A 363 -17.76 40.50 -0.84
N VAL A 364 -17.78 41.65 -1.53
CA VAL A 364 -19.03 42.25 -2.05
C VAL A 364 -19.69 41.31 -3.06
N LEU A 365 -18.95 40.83 -4.05
CA LEU A 365 -19.46 39.87 -5.05
C LEU A 365 -19.91 38.57 -4.40
N SER A 366 -19.20 38.11 -3.36
CA SER A 366 -19.59 36.93 -2.58
C SER A 366 -20.89 37.15 -1.82
N LEU A 367 -21.12 38.32 -1.24
CA LEU A 367 -22.37 38.67 -0.56
C LEU A 367 -23.54 38.69 -1.55
N VAL A 368 -23.36 39.38 -2.67
CA VAL A 368 -24.37 39.47 -3.75
C VAL A 368 -24.76 38.09 -4.23
N THR A 369 -23.77 37.27 -4.59
CA THR A 369 -24.01 35.91 -5.09
C THR A 369 -24.46 34.93 -4.00
N TYR A 370 -24.12 35.16 -2.73
CA TYR A 370 -24.63 34.37 -1.63
C TYR A 370 -26.14 34.52 -1.49
N PHE A 371 -26.65 35.76 -1.47
CA PHE A 371 -28.09 36.02 -1.36
C PHE A 371 -28.83 35.71 -2.67
N GLY A 372 -28.24 36.03 -3.82
CA GLY A 372 -28.87 35.86 -5.13
C GLY A 372 -28.87 34.42 -5.65
N ILE A 373 -27.86 33.61 -5.30
CA ILE A 373 -27.67 32.27 -5.89
C ILE A 373 -27.58 31.21 -4.80
N GLN A 374 -26.58 31.30 -3.90
CA GLN A 374 -26.28 30.20 -2.99
C GLN A 374 -27.44 29.89 -2.03
N ARG A 375 -28.05 30.90 -1.42
CA ARG A 375 -29.15 30.74 -0.45
C ARG A 375 -30.43 30.15 -1.08
N PRO A 376 -30.91 30.60 -2.26
CA PRO A 376 -32.01 29.95 -2.97
C PRO A 376 -31.74 28.47 -3.28
N PHE A 377 -30.58 28.15 -3.84
CA PHE A 377 -30.23 26.77 -4.18
C PHE A 377 -30.01 25.89 -2.94
N GLU A 378 -29.56 26.46 -1.82
CA GLU A 378 -29.50 25.76 -0.55
C GLU A 378 -30.89 25.46 0.04
N ALA A 379 -31.87 26.34 -0.16
CA ALA A 379 -33.26 26.08 0.20
C ALA A 379 -33.85 24.93 -0.65
N VAL A 380 -33.58 24.91 -1.96
CA VAL A 380 -33.95 23.80 -2.86
C VAL A 380 -33.28 22.50 -2.39
N ARG A 381 -31.98 22.53 -2.09
CA ARG A 381 -31.20 21.38 -1.59
C ARG A 381 -31.83 20.74 -0.33
N ARG A 382 -32.40 21.54 0.57
CA ARG A 382 -33.05 21.07 1.81
C ARG A 382 -34.43 20.44 1.56
N ARG A 383 -35.15 20.87 0.51
CA ARG A 383 -36.48 20.36 0.16
C ARG A 383 -36.43 18.99 -0.53
N ILE A 384 -35.31 18.66 -1.17
CA ILE A 384 -35.14 17.40 -1.89
C ILE A 384 -34.91 16.24 -0.91
N ARG A 385 -35.95 15.40 -0.77
CA ARG A 385 -35.90 14.08 -0.14
C ARG A 385 -36.15 13.03 -1.21
N PHE A 386 -35.17 12.17 -1.45
CA PHE A 386 -35.38 10.96 -2.26
C PHE A 386 -35.92 9.85 -1.34
N PRO A 387 -36.72 8.91 -1.85
CA PRO A 387 -37.19 7.77 -1.06
C PRO A 387 -35.98 7.00 -0.52
N GLU A 388 -35.84 6.90 0.80
CA GLU A 388 -34.87 5.99 1.41
C GLU A 388 -35.22 4.57 1.00
N ALA A 389 -34.29 3.88 0.34
CA ALA A 389 -34.45 2.45 0.11
C ALA A 389 -34.64 1.78 1.48
N PRO A 390 -35.71 0.96 1.66
CA PRO A 390 -35.99 0.35 2.96
C PRO A 390 -34.75 -0.38 3.44
N ALA A 391 -34.33 -0.08 4.67
CA ALA A 391 -33.17 -0.67 5.31
C ALA A 391 -33.34 -2.20 5.31
N ARG A 392 -32.75 -2.88 4.31
CA ARG A 392 -32.69 -4.34 4.31
C ARG A 392 -31.92 -4.74 5.55
N ARG A 393 -32.61 -5.33 6.54
CA ARG A 393 -31.96 -6.02 7.66
C ARG A 393 -30.91 -6.94 7.04
N PRO A 394 -29.62 -6.80 7.40
CA PRO A 394 -28.61 -7.72 6.90
C PRO A 394 -29.03 -9.11 7.37
N GLN A 395 -29.44 -9.98 6.44
CA GLN A 395 -29.55 -11.39 6.76
C GLN A 395 -28.14 -11.84 7.18
N PRO A 396 -27.99 -12.53 8.33
CA PRO A 396 -26.72 -13.10 8.72
C PRO A 396 -26.37 -14.18 7.69
N GLN A 397 -25.69 -13.79 6.62
CA GLN A 397 -24.98 -14.75 5.79
C GLN A 397 -23.90 -15.36 6.68
N PRO A 398 -23.81 -16.70 6.77
CA PRO A 398 -22.72 -17.33 7.47
C PRO A 398 -21.41 -16.76 6.90
N PRO A 399 -20.48 -16.30 7.75
CA PRO A 399 -19.27 -15.65 7.29
C PRO A 399 -18.59 -16.59 6.30
N ARG A 400 -18.52 -16.17 5.03
CA ARG A 400 -17.66 -16.85 4.07
C ARG A 400 -16.27 -16.78 4.67
N PRO A 401 -15.56 -17.91 4.89
CA PRO A 401 -14.23 -17.87 5.47
C PRO A 401 -13.38 -16.94 4.61
N SER A 402 -12.85 -15.89 5.23
CA SER A 402 -11.97 -14.96 4.55
C SER A 402 -10.86 -15.77 3.87
N PRO A 403 -10.45 -15.44 2.63
CA PRO A 403 -9.24 -16.05 2.05
C PRO A 403 -7.98 -15.81 2.92
N PHE A 404 -8.07 -14.87 3.86
CA PHE A 404 -7.04 -14.49 4.83
C PHE A 404 -7.33 -15.00 6.24
N ALA A 405 -8.52 -15.58 6.50
CA ALA A 405 -8.81 -16.26 7.75
C ALA A 405 -7.69 -17.26 8.02
N LEU A 406 -7.11 -17.16 9.21
CA LEU A 406 -6.08 -18.07 9.64
C LEU A 406 -6.72 -19.45 9.78
N PRO A 407 -6.21 -20.49 9.09
CA PRO A 407 -6.70 -21.84 9.30
C PRO A 407 -6.54 -22.17 10.79
N ALA A 408 -7.64 -22.53 11.46
CA ALA A 408 -7.57 -23.01 12.84
C ALA A 408 -6.58 -24.19 12.88
N GLY A 409 -5.47 -24.03 13.64
CA GLY A 409 -4.41 -25.04 13.79
C GLY A 409 -3.13 -24.85 12.96
N ALA A 410 -2.97 -23.76 12.19
CA ALA A 410 -1.76 -23.48 11.41
C ALA A 410 -0.88 -22.33 11.96
N THR A 411 -0.99 -22.02 13.25
CA THR A 411 -0.29 -20.89 13.90
C THR A 411 1.24 -20.95 13.77
N ASP A 412 1.80 -22.16 13.71
CA ASP A 412 3.25 -22.37 13.66
C ASP A 412 3.90 -21.94 12.33
N LEU A 413 3.10 -21.75 11.27
CA LEU A 413 3.59 -21.36 9.94
C LEU A 413 3.41 -19.86 9.67
N LEU A 414 2.79 -19.12 10.60
CA LEU A 414 2.58 -17.68 10.46
C LEU A 414 3.90 -16.90 10.33
N PRO A 415 4.93 -17.13 11.17
CA PRO A 415 6.20 -16.44 11.03
C PRO A 415 6.84 -16.66 9.66
N LEU A 416 6.76 -17.88 9.11
CA LEU A 416 7.32 -18.20 7.79
C LEU A 416 6.67 -17.39 6.65
N THR A 417 5.42 -16.98 6.83
CA THR A 417 4.76 -16.07 5.90
C THR A 417 5.41 -14.69 5.97
N GLY A 418 5.68 -14.16 7.16
CA GLY A 418 6.42 -12.90 7.32
C GLY A 418 7.86 -12.96 6.77
N TYR A 419 8.59 -14.06 6.98
CA TYR A 419 9.91 -14.23 6.37
C TYR A 419 9.86 -14.18 4.83
N ARG A 420 8.80 -14.71 4.22
CA ARG A 420 8.56 -14.58 2.77
C ARG A 420 8.27 -13.13 2.35
N ALA A 421 7.60 -12.35 3.20
CA ALA A 421 7.37 -10.92 2.96
C ALA A 421 8.69 -10.14 2.92
N VAL A 422 9.56 -10.39 3.90
CA VAL A 422 10.91 -9.80 3.96
C VAL A 422 11.71 -10.21 2.73
N ALA A 423 11.74 -11.50 2.40
CA ALA A 423 12.45 -11.99 1.21
C ALA A 423 11.94 -11.32 -0.08
N ALA A 424 10.62 -11.26 -0.30
CA ALA A 424 10.07 -10.61 -1.49
C ALA A 424 10.41 -9.11 -1.54
N THR A 425 10.37 -8.43 -0.39
CA THR A 425 10.77 -7.01 -0.30
C THR A 425 12.24 -6.84 -0.68
N LEU A 426 13.13 -7.67 -0.12
CA LEU A 426 14.56 -7.60 -0.40
C LEU A 426 14.89 -7.94 -1.87
N VAL A 427 14.09 -8.77 -2.56
CA VAL A 427 14.23 -8.95 -4.02
C VAL A 427 13.98 -7.64 -4.76
N VAL A 428 12.93 -6.90 -4.39
CA VAL A 428 12.64 -5.58 -5.00
C VAL A 428 13.77 -4.60 -4.71
N VAL A 429 14.24 -4.55 -3.46
CA VAL A 429 15.38 -3.70 -3.06
C VAL A 429 16.62 -4.04 -3.91
N PHE A 430 16.95 -5.32 -4.06
CA PHE A 430 18.10 -5.75 -4.86
C PHE A 430 17.99 -5.28 -6.32
N HIS A 431 16.83 -5.43 -6.97
CA HIS A 431 16.64 -5.01 -8.37
C HIS A 431 16.62 -3.49 -8.54
N VAL A 432 16.11 -2.75 -7.55
CA VAL A 432 16.20 -1.28 -7.51
C VAL A 432 17.66 -0.86 -7.41
N MET A 433 18.44 -1.48 -6.52
CA MET A 433 19.86 -1.18 -6.34
C MET A 433 20.65 -1.48 -7.61
N LEU A 434 20.38 -2.62 -8.25
CA LEU A 434 20.97 -3.01 -9.54
C LEU A 434 20.62 -2.00 -10.65
N ALA A 435 19.35 -1.60 -10.74
CA ALA A 435 18.92 -0.63 -11.75
C ALA A 435 19.54 0.75 -11.53
N ALA A 436 19.73 1.16 -10.27
CA ALA A 436 20.34 2.44 -9.89
C ALA A 436 21.88 2.41 -9.84
N ARG A 437 22.50 1.28 -10.21
CA ARG A 437 23.96 1.07 -10.15
C ARG A 437 24.54 1.41 -8.76
N ALA A 438 23.78 1.12 -7.71
CA ALA A 438 24.14 1.46 -6.34
C ALA A 438 25.43 0.76 -5.88
N GLU A 439 25.77 -0.38 -6.48
CA GLU A 439 27.01 -1.11 -6.30
C GLU A 439 28.25 -0.33 -6.76
N GLU A 440 28.10 0.59 -7.72
CA GLU A 440 29.19 1.46 -8.18
C GLU A 440 29.36 2.66 -7.24
N THR A 441 28.26 3.33 -6.89
CA THR A 441 28.29 4.60 -6.14
C THR A 441 28.43 4.41 -4.63
N TYR A 442 27.80 3.39 -4.04
CA TYR A 442 27.70 3.20 -2.58
C TYR A 442 28.44 1.96 -2.07
N ARG A 443 29.56 1.63 -2.70
CA ARG A 443 30.36 0.40 -2.49
C ARG A 443 30.61 -0.01 -1.04
N TRP A 444 30.79 0.94 -0.13
CA TRP A 444 31.18 0.68 1.27
C TRP A 444 30.02 0.54 2.26
N ILE A 445 28.81 0.92 1.85
CA ILE A 445 27.60 0.92 2.70
C ILE A 445 26.46 0.10 2.11
N SER A 446 26.61 -0.37 0.87
CA SER A 446 25.60 -1.13 0.13
C SER A 446 25.69 -2.62 0.45
N PRO A 447 24.62 -3.26 0.97
CA PRO A 447 24.59 -4.71 1.20
C PRO A 447 24.35 -5.52 -0.10
N PHE A 448 24.82 -5.04 -1.24
CA PHE A 448 24.44 -5.55 -2.56
C PHE A 448 24.76 -7.04 -2.76
N HIS A 449 25.97 -7.50 -2.41
CA HIS A 449 26.41 -8.87 -2.67
C HIS A 449 25.75 -9.89 -1.73
N SER A 450 25.47 -9.46 -0.49
CA SER A 450 24.80 -10.23 0.53
C SER A 450 23.30 -10.33 0.28
N LEU A 451 22.67 -9.32 -0.33
CA LEU A 451 21.26 -9.36 -0.72
C LEU A 451 20.94 -10.46 -1.74
N ALA A 452 21.92 -10.92 -2.53
CA ALA A 452 21.72 -12.06 -3.43
C ALA A 452 21.37 -13.37 -2.70
N VAL A 453 21.61 -13.47 -1.38
CA VAL A 453 21.19 -14.62 -0.54
C VAL A 453 19.66 -14.82 -0.50
N VAL A 454 18.90 -13.77 -0.80
CA VAL A 454 17.44 -13.78 -0.73
C VAL A 454 16.84 -14.86 -1.63
N VAL A 455 17.46 -15.11 -2.79
CA VAL A 455 17.02 -16.17 -3.70
C VAL A 455 17.21 -17.57 -3.09
N PRO A 456 18.42 -17.96 -2.62
CA PRO A 456 18.62 -19.17 -1.80
C PRO A 456 17.64 -19.33 -0.62
N VAL A 457 17.28 -18.25 0.07
CA VAL A 457 16.30 -18.28 1.16
C VAL A 457 14.94 -18.77 0.67
N PHE A 458 14.48 -18.33 -0.51
CA PHE A 458 13.24 -18.86 -1.10
C PHE A 458 13.33 -20.35 -1.42
N PHE A 459 14.46 -20.84 -1.93
CA PHE A 459 14.68 -22.28 -2.16
C PHE A 459 14.60 -23.08 -0.86
N GLY A 460 15.24 -22.61 0.21
CA GLY A 460 15.17 -23.27 1.51
C GLY A 460 13.75 -23.28 2.11
N LEU A 461 13.04 -22.15 2.05
CA LEU A 461 11.65 -22.06 2.52
C LEU A 461 10.72 -22.95 1.68
N ALA A 462 10.95 -23.02 0.37
CA ALA A 462 10.24 -23.91 -0.54
C ALA A 462 10.49 -25.39 -0.18
N GLY A 463 11.75 -25.79 0.04
CA GLY A 463 12.14 -27.13 0.46
C GLY A 463 11.47 -27.55 1.76
N TYR A 464 11.51 -26.68 2.78
CA TYR A 464 10.81 -26.92 4.05
C TYR A 464 9.30 -27.15 3.86
N ALA A 465 8.63 -26.20 3.19
CA ALA A 465 7.18 -26.23 3.03
C ALA A 465 6.70 -27.36 2.13
N ALA A 466 7.48 -27.73 1.10
CA ALA A 466 7.17 -28.81 0.18
C ALA A 466 7.37 -30.19 0.79
N TYR A 467 8.46 -30.38 1.53
CA TYR A 467 8.86 -31.71 1.99
C TYR A 467 8.23 -32.11 3.33
N ARG A 468 7.82 -31.13 4.15
CA ARG A 468 7.22 -31.39 5.47
C ARG A 468 6.08 -32.43 5.47
N PRO A 469 5.09 -32.41 4.54
CA PRO A 469 4.04 -33.44 4.51
C PRO A 469 4.57 -34.85 4.23
N PHE A 470 5.60 -34.98 3.41
CA PHE A 470 6.23 -36.26 3.09
C PHE A 470 7.09 -36.78 4.24
N ALA A 471 7.90 -35.91 4.85
CA ALA A 471 8.66 -36.23 6.07
C ALA A 471 7.72 -36.65 7.22
N THR A 472 6.58 -35.96 7.36
CA THR A 472 5.54 -36.35 8.35
C THR A 472 5.04 -37.76 8.07
N ALA A 473 4.64 -38.07 6.83
CA ALA A 473 4.16 -39.40 6.45
C ALA A 473 5.22 -40.51 6.67
N ASN A 474 6.48 -40.25 6.30
CA ASN A 474 7.56 -41.20 6.47
C ASN A 474 7.86 -41.47 7.95
N LEU A 475 7.87 -40.43 8.80
CA LEU A 475 8.20 -40.56 10.21
C LEU A 475 7.04 -41.11 11.06
N THR A 476 5.80 -40.63 10.85
CA THR A 476 4.64 -41.05 11.66
C THR A 476 3.94 -42.30 11.12
N GLY A 477 4.27 -42.73 9.90
CA GLY A 477 3.55 -43.81 9.22
C GLY A 477 2.21 -43.38 8.60
N ALA A 478 1.88 -42.08 8.64
CA ALA A 478 0.69 -41.56 7.98
C ALA A 478 0.77 -41.76 6.45
N THR A 479 -0.38 -41.74 5.78
CA THR A 479 -0.45 -41.86 4.32
C THR A 479 0.20 -40.64 3.66
N PRO A 480 1.20 -40.82 2.77
CA PRO A 480 1.82 -39.70 2.08
C PRO A 480 0.85 -39.02 1.11
N PRO A 481 1.04 -37.73 0.80
CA PRO A 481 0.30 -37.07 -0.27
C PRO A 481 0.49 -37.82 -1.60
N ARG A 482 -0.59 -38.00 -2.37
CA ARG A 482 -0.51 -38.53 -3.75
C ARG A 482 0.32 -37.57 -4.61
N ALA A 483 1.37 -38.08 -5.28
CA ALA A 483 2.31 -37.28 -6.05
C ALA A 483 1.63 -36.39 -7.11
N ALA A 484 0.71 -36.96 -7.91
CA ALA A 484 -0.04 -36.22 -8.92
C ALA A 484 -0.83 -35.04 -8.32
N ARG A 485 -1.52 -35.26 -7.19
CA ARG A 485 -2.28 -34.20 -6.51
C ARG A 485 -1.36 -33.12 -5.92
N TYR A 486 -0.19 -33.51 -5.42
CA TYR A 486 0.81 -32.58 -4.93
C TYR A 486 1.35 -31.69 -6.05
N ILE A 487 1.76 -32.27 -7.19
CA ILE A 487 2.30 -31.55 -8.35
C ILE A 487 1.22 -30.61 -8.92
N TRP A 488 -0.01 -31.09 -9.10
CA TRP A 488 -1.12 -30.29 -9.61
C TRP A 488 -1.37 -29.02 -8.77
N LYS A 489 -1.35 -29.15 -7.43
CA LYS A 489 -1.52 -27.98 -6.55
C LYS A 489 -0.41 -26.93 -6.71
N ARG A 490 0.79 -27.35 -7.12
CA ARG A 490 1.91 -26.43 -7.40
C ARG A 490 1.76 -25.79 -8.77
N VAL A 491 1.40 -26.56 -9.80
CA VAL A 491 1.08 -26.04 -11.15
C VAL A 491 0.01 -24.95 -11.07
N VAL A 492 -1.14 -25.23 -10.46
CA VAL A 492 -2.25 -24.25 -10.36
C VAL A 492 -1.83 -22.98 -9.60
N ARG A 493 -0.96 -23.12 -8.60
CA ARG A 493 -0.56 -21.99 -7.75
C ARG A 493 0.52 -21.11 -8.39
N ILE A 494 1.46 -21.71 -9.09
CA ILE A 494 2.68 -21.06 -9.55
C ILE A 494 2.58 -20.81 -11.07
N TYR A 495 2.45 -21.89 -11.83
CA TYR A 495 2.57 -21.87 -13.29
C TYR A 495 1.50 -20.99 -13.98
N PHE A 496 0.22 -21.07 -13.57
CA PHE A 496 -0.82 -20.24 -14.21
C PHE A 496 -0.61 -18.74 -14.01
N LEU A 497 -0.18 -18.34 -12.80
CA LEU A 497 0.10 -16.94 -12.53
C LEU A 497 1.32 -16.48 -13.32
N TYR A 498 2.35 -17.33 -13.40
CA TYR A 498 3.52 -17.10 -14.25
C TYR A 498 3.14 -16.88 -15.72
N VAL A 499 2.35 -17.78 -16.32
CA VAL A 499 1.91 -17.67 -17.72
C VAL A 499 1.17 -16.36 -17.97
N LEU A 500 0.29 -15.96 -17.05
CA LEU A 500 -0.44 -14.70 -17.15
C LEU A 500 0.51 -13.49 -17.09
N ALA A 501 1.39 -13.44 -16.09
CA ALA A 501 2.34 -12.33 -15.97
C ALA A 501 3.31 -12.27 -17.14
N LEU A 502 3.80 -13.42 -17.62
CA LEU A 502 4.67 -13.50 -18.81
C LEU A 502 3.95 -12.93 -20.03
N THR A 503 2.68 -13.32 -20.23
CA THR A 503 1.88 -12.82 -21.36
C THR A 503 1.71 -11.31 -21.29
N VAL A 504 1.38 -10.77 -20.12
CA VAL A 504 1.27 -9.31 -19.92
C VAL A 504 2.61 -8.63 -20.16
N TYR A 505 3.71 -9.22 -19.70
CA TYR A 505 5.06 -8.67 -19.86
C TYR A 505 5.48 -8.60 -21.34
N LEU A 506 5.26 -9.70 -22.09
CA LEU A 506 5.56 -9.77 -23.52
C LEU A 506 4.70 -8.78 -24.34
N LEU A 507 3.46 -8.52 -23.90
CA LEU A 507 2.61 -7.51 -24.52
C LEU A 507 3.07 -6.08 -24.20
N ALA A 508 3.38 -5.81 -22.93
CA ALA A 508 3.73 -4.48 -22.43
C ALA A 508 5.13 -4.01 -22.85
N VAL A 509 6.09 -4.92 -22.98
CA VAL A 509 7.50 -4.57 -23.23
C VAL A 509 8.05 -5.36 -24.43
N PRO A 510 7.89 -4.85 -25.67
CA PRO A 510 8.30 -5.56 -26.89
C PRO A 510 9.78 -5.92 -26.94
N PHE A 511 10.66 -5.14 -26.29
CA PHE A 511 12.11 -5.38 -26.25
C PHE A 511 12.50 -6.73 -25.63
N PHE A 512 11.69 -7.25 -24.70
CA PHE A 512 11.95 -8.53 -24.05
C PHE A 512 11.38 -9.73 -24.80
N ARG A 513 10.83 -9.55 -26.01
CA ARG A 513 10.34 -10.67 -26.81
C ARG A 513 11.49 -11.53 -27.33
N PRO A 514 11.34 -12.86 -27.34
CA PRO A 514 12.29 -13.73 -28.01
C PRO A 514 12.17 -13.58 -29.53
N ASP A 515 13.29 -13.80 -30.22
CA ASP A 515 13.39 -13.59 -31.67
C ASP A 515 12.86 -14.79 -32.48
N SER A 516 12.59 -15.92 -31.82
CA SER A 516 12.12 -17.17 -32.44
C SER A 516 10.88 -17.74 -31.75
N PHE A 517 10.07 -18.51 -32.49
CA PHE A 517 8.94 -19.26 -31.92
C PHE A 517 9.38 -20.24 -30.83
N LEU A 518 10.53 -20.89 -31.02
CA LEU A 518 11.10 -21.80 -30.02
C LEU A 518 11.40 -21.06 -28.71
N GLY A 519 11.86 -19.81 -28.77
CA GLY A 519 12.07 -18.98 -27.58
C GLY A 519 10.77 -18.71 -26.82
N TYR A 520 9.65 -18.49 -27.51
CA TYR A 520 8.34 -18.40 -26.84
C TYR A 520 7.98 -19.72 -26.15
N VAL A 521 8.17 -20.85 -26.83
CA VAL A 521 7.92 -22.18 -26.24
C VAL A 521 8.77 -22.35 -24.98
N GLN A 522 10.08 -22.08 -25.04
CA GLN A 522 11.00 -22.23 -23.92
C GLN A 522 10.63 -21.35 -22.72
N LEU A 523 10.20 -20.10 -22.95
CA LEU A 523 9.68 -19.24 -21.90
C LEU A 523 8.41 -19.85 -21.28
N TYR A 524 7.41 -20.19 -22.08
CA TYR A 524 6.16 -20.75 -21.54
C TYR A 524 6.35 -22.13 -20.89
N THR A 525 7.35 -22.93 -21.26
CA THR A 525 7.63 -24.24 -20.64
C THR A 525 8.62 -24.18 -19.48
N LEU A 526 9.10 -22.99 -19.08
CA LEU A 526 10.12 -22.81 -18.04
C LEU A 526 11.45 -23.55 -18.34
N THR A 527 11.81 -23.65 -19.62
CA THR A 527 13.07 -24.29 -20.08
C THR A 527 14.09 -23.29 -20.61
N GLN A 528 13.82 -21.99 -20.50
CA GLN A 528 14.70 -20.91 -20.92
C GLN A 528 16.07 -20.89 -20.21
N ILE A 529 16.18 -21.50 -19.04
CA ILE A 529 17.45 -21.56 -18.27
C ILE A 529 18.56 -22.39 -18.95
N TYR A 530 18.21 -23.18 -19.96
CA TYR A 530 19.16 -23.97 -20.74
C TYR A 530 19.67 -23.23 -21.99
N ASP A 531 19.12 -22.05 -22.28
CA ASP A 531 19.54 -21.20 -23.40
C ASP A 531 19.97 -19.82 -22.84
N PRO A 532 21.29 -19.54 -22.80
CA PRO A 532 21.80 -18.26 -22.28
C PRO A 532 21.20 -17.03 -22.95
N SER A 533 20.83 -17.12 -24.25
CA SER A 533 20.25 -16.00 -25.00
C SER A 533 18.87 -15.59 -24.50
N LEU A 534 18.17 -16.48 -23.80
CA LEU A 534 16.81 -16.26 -23.29
C LEU A 534 16.76 -15.83 -21.83
N LEU A 535 17.88 -15.86 -21.09
CA LEU A 535 17.92 -15.50 -19.66
C LEU A 535 17.48 -14.05 -19.39
N GLN A 536 17.66 -13.16 -20.37
CA GLN A 536 17.25 -11.76 -20.30
C GLN A 536 15.96 -11.47 -21.09
N LYS A 537 15.30 -12.49 -21.65
CA LYS A 537 14.05 -12.36 -22.41
C LYS A 537 12.84 -12.77 -21.57
N GLY A 538 11.65 -12.35 -21.98
CA GLY A 538 10.40 -12.59 -21.26
C GLY A 538 10.41 -11.92 -19.89
N LEU A 539 10.21 -12.69 -18.83
CA LEU A 539 10.35 -12.24 -17.44
C LEU A 539 11.75 -12.62 -16.94
N PRO A 540 12.73 -11.69 -16.83
CA PRO A 540 14.10 -12.06 -16.45
C PRO A 540 14.17 -12.81 -15.11
N ALA A 541 13.36 -12.43 -14.11
CA ALA A 541 13.32 -13.13 -12.82
C ALA A 541 12.83 -14.60 -12.93
N ALA A 542 12.17 -15.01 -14.01
CA ALA A 542 11.54 -16.33 -14.13
C ALA A 542 12.52 -17.51 -14.11
N TRP A 543 13.83 -17.27 -14.26
CA TRP A 543 14.85 -18.32 -14.10
C TRP A 543 14.74 -19.03 -12.73
N PHE A 544 14.33 -18.31 -11.68
CA PHE A 544 14.09 -18.89 -10.36
C PHE A 544 13.00 -19.97 -10.38
N GLU A 545 11.87 -19.69 -11.03
CA GLU A 545 10.77 -20.64 -11.14
C GLU A 545 11.14 -21.84 -12.00
N ALA A 546 11.88 -21.61 -13.08
CA ALA A 546 12.43 -22.67 -13.93
C ALA A 546 13.41 -23.58 -13.17
N ALA A 547 14.22 -23.03 -12.26
CA ALA A 547 15.12 -23.82 -11.41
C ALA A 547 14.37 -24.58 -10.30
N LEU A 548 13.34 -23.97 -9.71
CA LEU A 548 12.62 -24.51 -8.55
C LEU A 548 11.57 -25.57 -8.93
N PHE A 549 10.89 -25.40 -10.06
CA PHE A 549 9.78 -26.26 -10.46
C PHE A 549 10.19 -27.75 -10.62
N PRO A 550 11.34 -28.09 -11.27
CA PRO A 550 11.83 -29.46 -11.31
C PRO A 550 12.10 -30.05 -9.92
N LEU A 551 12.62 -29.25 -8.99
CA LEU A 551 12.87 -29.70 -7.62
C LEU A 551 11.57 -30.01 -6.86
N TYR A 552 10.48 -29.28 -7.12
CA TYR A 552 9.16 -29.66 -6.59
C TYR A 552 8.70 -31.01 -7.13
N VAL A 553 8.86 -31.26 -8.43
CA VAL A 553 8.47 -32.53 -9.07
C VAL A 553 9.26 -33.70 -8.47
N LEU A 554 10.51 -33.49 -8.06
CA LEU A 554 11.36 -34.51 -7.43
C LEU A 554 11.05 -34.78 -5.95
N MET A 555 10.28 -33.93 -5.25
CA MET A 555 9.97 -34.10 -3.82
C MET A 555 9.36 -35.47 -3.46
N PRO A 556 8.36 -35.99 -4.20
CA PRO A 556 7.82 -37.32 -3.93
C PRO A 556 8.86 -38.42 -4.16
N VAL A 557 9.76 -38.25 -5.15
CA VAL A 557 10.83 -39.20 -5.46
C VAL A 557 11.83 -39.27 -4.31
N PHE A 558 12.31 -38.12 -3.81
CA PHE A 558 13.20 -38.07 -2.65
C PHE A 558 12.59 -38.75 -1.42
N ALA A 559 11.30 -38.51 -1.17
CA ALA A 559 10.58 -39.15 -0.07
C ALA A 559 10.43 -40.68 -0.25
N LEU A 560 10.25 -41.15 -1.49
CA LEU A 560 10.20 -42.58 -1.81
C LEU A 560 11.57 -43.23 -1.64
N VAL A 561 12.65 -42.56 -2.06
CA VAL A 561 14.02 -43.04 -1.88
C VAL A 561 14.34 -43.15 -0.38
N ALA A 562 14.04 -42.12 0.42
CA ALA A 562 14.24 -42.16 1.87
C ALA A 562 13.49 -43.34 2.53
N ARG A 563 12.23 -43.55 2.12
CA ARG A 563 11.42 -44.68 2.59
C ARG A 563 12.02 -46.03 2.17
N SER A 564 12.51 -46.14 0.94
CA SER A 564 13.10 -47.36 0.40
C SER A 564 14.40 -47.69 1.13
N VAL A 565 15.27 -46.70 1.35
CA VAL A 565 16.50 -46.82 2.14
C VAL A 565 16.21 -47.29 3.57
N ALA A 566 15.21 -46.71 4.23
CA ALA A 566 14.81 -47.12 5.57
C ALA A 566 14.35 -48.58 5.65
N ARG A 567 13.68 -49.10 4.61
CA ARG A 567 13.09 -50.45 4.57
C ARG A 567 14.00 -51.52 3.98
N ARG A 568 15.22 -51.19 3.54
CA ARG A 568 16.16 -52.14 2.90
C ARG A 568 16.44 -53.40 3.71
N ARG A 569 16.32 -53.34 5.05
CA ARG A 569 16.60 -54.46 5.97
C ARG A 569 15.35 -54.96 6.72
N GLY A 570 14.15 -54.72 6.18
CA GLY A 570 12.88 -55.14 6.79
C GLY A 570 12.10 -54.01 7.50
N PRO A 571 11.27 -54.31 8.51
CA PRO A 571 10.48 -53.32 9.24
C PRO A 571 11.36 -52.24 9.89
N SER A 572 11.28 -51.01 9.37
CA SER A 572 12.14 -49.90 9.81
C SER A 572 11.70 -49.29 11.15
N SER A 573 12.63 -49.14 12.09
CA SER A 573 12.45 -48.37 13.32
C SER A 573 12.40 -46.86 13.04
N LEU A 574 11.83 -46.07 13.95
CA LEU A 574 11.73 -44.62 13.77
C LEU A 574 13.10 -43.95 13.58
N ARG A 575 14.14 -44.39 14.32
CA ARG A 575 15.52 -43.91 14.15
C ARG A 575 16.07 -44.21 12.76
N GLN A 576 15.84 -45.42 12.23
CA GLN A 576 16.26 -45.78 10.88
C GLN A 576 15.58 -44.90 9.82
N ARG A 577 14.30 -44.55 10.01
CA ARG A 577 13.59 -43.63 9.11
C ARG A 577 14.18 -42.23 9.13
N VAL A 578 14.47 -41.68 10.31
CA VAL A 578 15.15 -40.37 10.44
C VAL A 578 16.52 -40.39 9.78
N HIS A 579 17.32 -41.44 10.02
CA HIS A 579 18.65 -41.57 9.43
C HIS A 579 18.58 -41.64 7.91
N ALA A 580 17.59 -42.35 7.34
CA ALA A 580 17.39 -42.40 5.91
C ALA A 580 17.00 -41.04 5.31
N GLU A 581 16.13 -40.28 5.97
CA GLU A 581 15.75 -38.91 5.57
C GLU A 581 16.96 -37.96 5.57
N VAL A 582 17.75 -37.99 6.66
CA VAL A 582 18.98 -37.20 6.78
C VAL A 582 20.00 -37.61 5.72
N PHE A 583 20.19 -38.91 5.50
CA PHE A 583 21.09 -39.44 4.49
C PHE A 583 20.73 -38.95 3.09
N VAL A 584 19.45 -38.99 2.71
CA VAL A 584 18.99 -38.47 1.41
C VAL A 584 19.25 -36.97 1.29
N CYS A 585 18.93 -36.18 2.31
CA CYS A 585 19.15 -34.73 2.24
C CYS A 585 20.65 -34.38 2.16
N VAL A 586 21.51 -35.03 2.95
CA VAL A 586 22.97 -34.83 2.91
C VAL A 586 23.53 -35.26 1.56
N SER A 587 23.03 -36.36 0.98
CA SER A 587 23.42 -36.81 -0.36
C SER A 587 23.06 -35.77 -1.43
N ILE A 588 21.86 -35.17 -1.37
CA ILE A 588 21.45 -34.10 -2.30
C ILE A 588 22.38 -32.88 -2.16
N ILE A 589 22.70 -32.46 -0.92
CA ILE A 589 23.63 -31.35 -0.68
C ILE A 589 24.99 -31.66 -1.30
N ALA A 590 25.57 -32.83 -1.02
CA ALA A 590 26.87 -33.22 -1.54
C ALA A 590 26.88 -33.26 -3.08
N ILE A 591 25.90 -33.90 -3.70
CA ILE A 591 25.77 -33.98 -5.16
C ILE A 591 25.63 -32.58 -5.76
N ALA A 592 24.77 -31.72 -5.20
CA ALA A 592 24.57 -30.36 -5.67
C ALA A 592 25.84 -29.53 -5.62
N VAL A 593 26.60 -29.59 -4.51
CA VAL A 593 27.88 -28.87 -4.37
C VAL A 593 28.93 -29.40 -5.37
N ILE A 594 29.05 -30.72 -5.52
CA ILE A 594 29.99 -31.33 -6.46
C ILE A 594 29.65 -30.94 -7.90
N CYS A 595 28.40 -31.16 -8.31
CA CYS A 595 27.94 -30.82 -9.67
C CYS A 595 28.07 -29.33 -9.96
N ARG A 596 27.66 -28.45 -9.02
CA ARG A 596 27.82 -27.00 -9.18
C ARG A 596 29.28 -26.61 -9.35
N THR A 597 30.17 -27.13 -8.51
CA THR A 597 31.61 -26.84 -8.60
C THR A 597 32.17 -27.31 -9.94
N ALA A 598 31.81 -28.51 -10.38
CA ALA A 598 32.25 -29.07 -11.67
C ALA A 598 31.74 -28.25 -12.88
N LEU A 599 30.49 -27.79 -12.84
CA LEU A 599 29.90 -26.96 -13.91
C LEU A 599 30.55 -25.58 -13.97
N ILE A 600 30.80 -24.96 -12.81
CA ILE A 600 31.48 -23.65 -12.74
C ILE A 600 32.94 -23.78 -13.19
N SER A 601 33.65 -24.84 -12.78
CA SER A 601 35.02 -25.08 -13.23
C SER A 601 35.11 -25.37 -14.72
N GLY A 602 34.09 -26.04 -15.28
CA GLY A 602 33.96 -26.28 -16.72
C GLY A 602 33.46 -25.07 -17.51
N GLN A 603 33.28 -23.91 -16.87
CA GLN A 603 32.80 -22.66 -17.48
C GLN A 603 31.51 -22.84 -18.29
N VAL A 604 30.61 -23.74 -17.86
CA VAL A 604 29.34 -23.96 -18.54
C VAL A 604 28.45 -22.73 -18.32
N GLU A 605 28.18 -22.01 -19.41
CA GLU A 605 27.38 -20.78 -19.38
C GLU A 605 25.95 -21.05 -18.86
N GLY A 606 25.42 -20.13 -18.05
CA GLY A 606 24.08 -20.25 -17.46
C GLY A 606 23.92 -21.33 -16.38
N SER A 607 24.93 -22.17 -16.13
CA SER A 607 24.87 -23.29 -15.17
C SER A 607 24.50 -22.89 -13.73
N THR A 608 24.77 -21.63 -13.36
CA THR A 608 24.40 -21.06 -12.06
C THR A 608 22.89 -20.83 -11.91
N THR A 609 22.11 -20.95 -12.98
CA THR A 609 20.63 -20.85 -12.96
C THR A 609 19.93 -22.21 -12.99
N TRP A 610 20.69 -23.31 -13.09
CA TRP A 610 20.11 -24.65 -13.23
C TRP A 610 19.59 -25.20 -11.90
N PRO A 611 18.62 -26.15 -11.92
CA PRO A 611 18.05 -26.73 -10.70
C PRO A 611 19.10 -27.32 -9.76
N ILE A 612 20.15 -27.94 -10.32
CA ILE A 612 21.21 -28.59 -9.53
C ILE A 612 22.04 -27.58 -8.72
N ALA A 613 22.16 -26.33 -9.18
CA ALA A 613 22.94 -25.30 -8.50
C ALA A 613 22.30 -24.82 -7.18
N TYR A 614 21.00 -25.10 -6.98
CA TYR A 614 20.24 -24.69 -5.79
C TYR A 614 19.62 -25.87 -5.00
N ALA A 615 19.90 -27.11 -5.41
CA ALA A 615 19.34 -28.30 -4.76
C ALA A 615 19.82 -28.48 -3.31
N ASP A 616 21.01 -27.96 -2.96
CA ASP A 616 21.54 -27.91 -1.60
C ASP A 616 20.70 -27.03 -0.66
N TYR A 617 20.29 -25.84 -1.10
CA TYR A 617 19.43 -24.96 -0.30
C TYR A 617 18.06 -25.59 -0.04
N VAL A 618 17.49 -26.21 -1.07
CA VAL A 618 16.23 -26.97 -0.95
C VAL A 618 16.38 -28.11 0.06
N ALA A 619 17.48 -28.85 -0.01
CA ALA A 619 17.78 -29.95 0.91
C ALA A 619 18.02 -29.48 2.36
N VAL A 620 18.60 -28.29 2.58
CA VAL A 620 18.65 -27.67 3.91
C VAL A 620 17.23 -27.41 4.44
N GLY A 621 16.33 -26.90 3.60
CA GLY A 621 14.91 -26.78 3.95
C GLY A 621 14.26 -28.12 4.31
N MET A 622 14.57 -29.18 3.55
CA MET A 622 14.11 -30.55 3.82
C MET A 622 14.64 -31.08 5.17
N LEU A 623 15.91 -30.84 5.50
CA LEU A 623 16.50 -31.19 6.80
C LEU A 623 15.79 -30.50 7.95
N VAL A 624 15.50 -29.20 7.83
CA VAL A 624 14.73 -28.47 8.85
C VAL A 624 13.31 -29.03 8.97
N ALA A 625 12.70 -29.47 7.87
CA ALA A 625 11.39 -30.12 7.91
C ALA A 625 11.44 -31.43 8.72
N VAL A 626 12.43 -32.29 8.45
CA VAL A 626 12.66 -33.54 9.19
C VAL A 626 12.91 -33.27 10.67
N ALA A 627 13.80 -32.32 11.00
CA ALA A 627 14.10 -31.92 12.37
C ALA A 627 12.85 -31.39 13.10
N SER A 628 12.02 -30.59 12.40
CA SER A 628 10.78 -30.04 12.98
C SER A 628 9.74 -31.13 13.29
N VAL A 629 9.63 -32.16 12.45
CA VAL A 629 8.71 -33.29 12.69
C VAL A 629 9.24 -34.17 13.81
N TRP A 630 10.54 -34.46 13.82
CA TRP A 630 11.20 -35.24 14.88
C TRP A 630 11.05 -34.58 16.26
N ALA A 631 11.33 -33.28 16.36
CA ALA A 631 11.21 -32.54 17.61
C ALA A 631 9.76 -32.47 18.11
N LYS A 632 8.78 -32.31 17.21
CA LYS A 632 7.35 -32.35 17.57
C LYS A 632 6.89 -33.73 18.04
N GLY A 633 7.52 -34.81 17.55
CA GLY A 633 7.28 -36.18 18.00
C GLY A 633 7.94 -36.55 19.32
N GLY A 634 8.51 -35.59 20.07
CA GLY A 634 9.21 -35.83 21.34
C GLY A 634 10.66 -36.31 21.18
N GLY A 635 11.19 -36.33 19.95
CA GLY A 635 12.57 -36.71 19.67
C GLY A 635 13.58 -35.69 20.19
N ARG A 636 14.70 -36.18 20.74
CA ARG A 636 15.82 -35.33 21.14
C ARG A 636 16.62 -34.92 19.91
N LEU A 637 16.81 -33.61 19.72
CA LEU A 637 17.67 -33.06 18.67
C LEU A 637 19.15 -33.23 19.05
N PRO A 638 20.06 -33.31 18.06
CA PRO A 638 21.50 -33.24 18.32
C PRO A 638 21.86 -31.97 19.10
N SER A 639 22.91 -32.03 19.93
CA SER A 639 23.30 -30.93 20.83
C SER A 639 23.46 -29.59 20.10
N LEU A 640 24.12 -29.59 18.94
CA LEU A 640 24.30 -28.39 18.11
C LEU A 640 22.96 -27.79 17.65
N VAL A 641 22.03 -28.64 17.15
CA VAL A 641 20.72 -28.18 16.66
C VAL A 641 19.83 -27.71 17.82
N ASP A 642 19.93 -28.35 18.98
CA ASP A 642 19.19 -27.92 20.17
C ASP A 642 19.75 -26.60 20.74
N GLN A 643 21.06 -26.37 20.68
CA GLN A 643 21.66 -25.07 21.01
C GLN A 643 21.16 -23.97 20.06
N TRP A 644 21.08 -24.24 18.75
CA TRP A 644 20.53 -23.28 17.78
C TRP A 644 19.07 -22.93 18.09
N ARG A 645 18.27 -23.93 18.47
CA ARG A 645 16.88 -23.74 18.89
C ARG A 645 16.77 -22.85 20.13
N ARG A 646 17.64 -23.03 21.12
CA ARG A 646 17.66 -22.29 22.40
C ARG A 646 18.24 -20.88 22.27
N HIS A 647 19.20 -20.67 21.37
CA HIS A 647 19.90 -19.40 21.18
C HIS A 647 19.73 -18.85 19.76
N PRO A 648 18.50 -18.54 19.31
CA PRO A 648 18.24 -18.09 17.94
C PRO A 648 18.94 -16.78 17.55
N ASN A 649 19.29 -15.93 18.52
CA ASN A 649 20.02 -14.69 18.26
C ASN A 649 21.48 -14.94 17.83
N VAL A 650 22.08 -16.07 18.24
CA VAL A 650 23.43 -16.44 17.78
C VAL A 650 23.38 -16.78 16.29
N ALA A 651 22.37 -17.53 15.86
CA ALA A 651 22.17 -17.81 14.43
C ALA A 651 21.90 -16.53 13.63
N LEU A 652 21.13 -15.57 14.18
CA LEU A 652 20.95 -14.26 13.56
C LEU A 652 22.27 -13.47 13.46
N ALA A 653 23.12 -13.51 14.50
CA ALA A 653 24.43 -12.87 14.48
C ALA A 653 25.36 -13.50 13.44
N VAL A 654 25.37 -14.84 13.32
CA VAL A 654 26.13 -15.55 12.28
C VAL A 654 25.62 -15.21 10.89
N LEU A 655 24.29 -15.15 10.69
CA LEU A 655 23.67 -14.72 9.44
C LEU A 655 24.16 -13.33 9.01
N VAL A 656 24.09 -12.35 9.92
CA VAL A 656 24.52 -10.98 9.66
C VAL A 656 26.04 -10.90 9.44
N GLY A 657 26.82 -11.55 10.30
CA GLY A 657 28.28 -11.58 10.19
C GLY A 657 28.77 -12.22 8.88
N THR A 658 28.11 -13.29 8.43
CA THR A 658 28.40 -13.92 7.13
C THR A 658 28.07 -12.98 5.98
N GLY A 659 26.94 -12.25 6.06
CA GLY A 659 26.59 -11.22 5.08
C GLY A 659 27.64 -10.11 4.99
N LEU A 660 28.10 -9.59 6.13
CA LEU A 660 29.16 -8.58 6.19
C LEU A 660 30.49 -9.11 5.63
N LEU A 661 30.82 -10.38 5.91
CA LEU A 661 32.01 -11.02 5.33
C LEU A 661 31.92 -11.14 3.81
N ILE A 662 30.74 -11.46 3.26
CA ILE A 662 30.52 -11.49 1.79
C ILE A 662 30.81 -10.13 1.17
N GLU A 663 30.36 -9.03 1.80
CA GLU A 663 30.66 -7.67 1.30
C GLU A 663 32.15 -7.35 1.39
N TRP A 664 32.80 -7.75 2.48
CA TRP A 664 34.22 -7.49 2.67
C TRP A 664 35.12 -8.26 1.70
N VAL A 665 34.77 -9.52 1.40
CA VAL A 665 35.57 -10.43 0.57
C VAL A 665 35.34 -10.25 -0.94
N ASN A 666 34.19 -9.72 -1.38
CA ASN A 666 33.89 -9.56 -2.82
C ASN A 666 34.14 -8.14 -3.37
N PRO A 667 35.39 -7.74 -3.69
CA PRO A 667 35.63 -6.75 -4.74
C PRO A 667 36.33 -7.40 -5.95
N PRO A 668 35.98 -7.09 -7.23
CA PRO A 668 35.50 -5.79 -7.74
C PRO A 668 34.29 -5.84 -8.73
N VAL A 669 33.75 -4.65 -9.01
CA VAL A 669 32.56 -4.35 -9.84
C VAL A 669 32.75 -4.61 -11.35
N GLN A 670 33.97 -4.92 -11.80
CA GLN A 670 34.26 -5.17 -13.21
C GLN A 670 35.16 -6.40 -13.36
N GLY A 671 34.55 -7.55 -13.65
CA GLY A 671 35.22 -8.81 -13.97
C GLY A 671 34.37 -10.05 -13.62
N PRO A 672 34.56 -11.18 -14.32
CA PRO A 672 33.86 -12.42 -13.98
C PRO A 672 34.33 -12.97 -12.63
N PHE A 673 33.40 -13.49 -11.83
CA PHE A 673 33.75 -14.11 -10.53
C PHE A 673 34.70 -15.30 -10.73
N THR A 674 35.78 -15.33 -9.95
CA THR A 674 36.68 -16.50 -9.91
C THR A 674 35.96 -17.72 -9.33
N LEU A 675 36.45 -18.93 -9.61
CA LEU A 675 35.92 -20.17 -9.03
C LEU A 675 35.87 -20.10 -7.49
N ASN A 676 36.95 -19.62 -6.86
CA ASN A 676 37.03 -19.49 -5.40
C ASN A 676 35.99 -18.51 -4.85
N MET A 677 35.76 -17.38 -5.53
CA MET A 677 34.73 -16.42 -5.15
C MET A 677 33.33 -17.04 -5.27
N GLN A 678 33.05 -17.77 -6.35
CA GLN A 678 31.77 -18.47 -6.52
C GLN A 678 31.55 -19.51 -5.42
N VAL A 679 32.54 -20.39 -5.18
CA VAL A 679 32.45 -21.42 -4.13
C VAL A 679 32.23 -20.78 -2.76
N PHE A 680 32.97 -19.71 -2.44
CA PHE A 680 32.80 -18.95 -1.20
C PHE A 680 31.40 -18.36 -1.07
N ARG A 681 30.87 -17.73 -2.13
CA ARG A 681 29.53 -17.12 -2.14
C ARG A 681 28.43 -18.16 -1.93
N PHE A 682 28.41 -19.23 -2.72
CA PHE A 682 27.39 -20.28 -2.61
C PHE A 682 27.45 -20.99 -1.25
N THR A 683 28.66 -21.24 -0.71
CA THR A 683 28.82 -21.84 0.63
C THR A 683 28.32 -20.90 1.72
N SER A 684 28.65 -19.62 1.64
CA SER A 684 28.18 -18.59 2.57
C SER A 684 26.65 -18.46 2.53
N TYR A 685 26.04 -18.48 1.34
CA TYR A 685 24.59 -18.50 1.21
C TYR A 685 23.96 -19.73 1.87
N LEU A 686 24.61 -20.90 1.80
CA LEU A 686 24.09 -22.13 2.40
C LEU A 686 24.06 -22.02 3.92
N VAL A 687 25.12 -21.46 4.52
CA VAL A 687 25.19 -21.14 5.95
C VAL A 687 24.08 -20.16 6.32
N MET A 688 23.94 -19.06 5.57
CA MET A 688 22.91 -18.05 5.83
C MET A 688 21.48 -18.63 5.76
N VAL A 689 21.18 -19.46 4.76
CA VAL A 689 19.88 -20.14 4.63
C VAL A 689 19.61 -21.04 5.84
N ALA A 690 20.59 -21.83 6.27
CA ALA A 690 20.46 -22.68 7.45
C ALA A 690 20.22 -21.85 8.73
N MET A 691 20.99 -20.76 8.91
CA MET A 691 20.91 -19.87 10.06
C MET A 691 19.61 -19.05 10.11
N LEU A 692 18.95 -18.82 8.97
CA LEU A 692 17.65 -18.15 8.94
C LEU A 692 16.50 -19.12 9.19
N ILE A 693 16.45 -20.23 8.44
CA ILE A 693 15.28 -21.14 8.45
C ILE A 693 15.22 -21.98 9.72
N GLY A 694 16.37 -22.42 10.24
CA GLY A 694 16.44 -23.23 11.47
C GLY A 694 15.73 -22.55 12.65
N PRO A 695 16.16 -21.35 13.09
CA PRO A 695 15.50 -20.60 14.16
C PRO A 695 14.05 -20.22 13.84
N ALA A 696 13.77 -19.82 12.60
CA ALA A 696 12.43 -19.44 12.17
C ALA A 696 11.41 -20.57 12.42
N VAL A 697 11.82 -21.82 12.23
CA VAL A 697 10.96 -23.01 12.41
C VAL A 697 11.04 -23.57 13.84
N LEU A 698 12.24 -23.68 14.43
CA LEU A 698 12.48 -24.47 15.64
C LEU A 698 12.33 -23.69 16.95
N SER A 699 12.58 -22.37 16.95
CA SER A 699 12.60 -21.54 18.17
C SER A 699 11.21 -21.14 18.68
N GLY A 700 10.15 -21.53 17.97
CA GLY A 700 8.76 -21.38 18.39
C GLY A 700 8.25 -19.93 18.41
N PRO A 701 7.00 -19.72 18.87
CA PRO A 701 6.31 -18.42 18.78
C PRO A 701 6.79 -17.38 19.81
N ARG A 702 7.55 -17.79 20.84
CA ARG A 702 8.09 -16.86 21.86
C ARG A 702 9.25 -16.03 21.36
N TYR A 703 9.94 -16.48 20.32
CA TYR A 703 11.05 -15.74 19.73
C TYR A 703 10.57 -14.40 19.15
N TRP A 704 11.25 -13.30 19.50
CA TRP A 704 10.81 -11.94 19.18
C TRP A 704 10.67 -11.72 17.66
N LEU A 705 11.60 -12.24 16.86
CA LEU A 705 11.55 -12.11 15.41
C LEU A 705 10.37 -12.89 14.83
N ASN A 706 10.09 -14.09 15.35
CA ASN A 706 8.89 -14.85 14.95
C ASN A 706 7.59 -14.11 15.28
N ARG A 707 7.53 -13.42 16.42
CA ARG A 707 6.37 -12.57 16.77
C ARG A 707 6.21 -11.40 15.80
N LEU A 708 7.31 -10.73 15.45
CA LEU A 708 7.30 -9.65 14.47
C LEU A 708 6.84 -10.16 13.09
N MET A 709 7.38 -11.29 12.64
CA MET A 709 7.01 -11.91 11.36
C MET A 709 5.57 -12.46 11.32
N ALA A 710 4.97 -12.73 12.49
CA ALA A 710 3.58 -13.16 12.60
C ALA A 710 2.57 -11.99 12.71
N THR A 711 3.03 -10.73 12.66
CA THR A 711 2.13 -9.57 12.66
C THR A 711 1.26 -9.54 11.40
N LEU A 712 0.06 -8.94 11.51
CA LEU A 712 -0.89 -8.87 10.40
C LEU A 712 -0.27 -8.27 9.11
N PRO A 713 0.48 -7.14 9.14
CA PRO A 713 1.10 -6.60 7.93
C PRO A 713 2.07 -7.59 7.27
N MET A 714 2.92 -8.24 8.07
CA MET A 714 3.88 -9.23 7.56
C MET A 714 3.18 -10.45 6.93
N VAL A 715 2.09 -10.91 7.54
CA VAL A 715 1.31 -12.03 6.99
C VAL A 715 0.59 -11.65 5.70
N VAL A 716 0.05 -10.43 5.59
CA VAL A 716 -0.61 -9.93 4.38
C VAL A 716 0.40 -9.83 3.24
N LEU A 717 1.52 -9.14 3.47
CA LEU A 717 2.60 -9.01 2.47
C LEU A 717 3.19 -10.39 2.10
N GLY A 718 3.35 -11.27 3.08
CA GLY A 718 3.88 -12.61 2.87
C GLY A 718 2.96 -13.55 2.09
N ARG A 719 1.64 -13.34 2.16
CA ARG A 719 0.67 -14.02 1.29
C ARG A 719 0.78 -13.52 -0.15
N ALA A 720 0.94 -12.21 -0.34
CA ALA A 720 1.15 -11.59 -1.66
C ALA A 720 2.57 -11.76 -2.21
N SER A 721 3.51 -12.33 -1.43
CA SER A 721 4.94 -12.34 -1.75
C SER A 721 5.29 -12.91 -3.12
N TYR A 722 4.54 -13.92 -3.58
CA TYR A 722 4.77 -14.54 -4.88
C TYR A 722 4.27 -13.64 -6.02
N SER A 723 3.08 -13.06 -5.87
CA SER A 723 2.58 -12.05 -6.80
C SER A 723 3.51 -10.83 -6.86
N THR A 724 3.99 -10.29 -5.73
CA THR A 724 5.00 -9.21 -5.71
C THR A 724 6.24 -9.63 -6.51
N TYR A 725 6.79 -10.81 -6.20
CA TYR A 725 7.95 -11.34 -6.89
C TYR A 725 7.74 -11.47 -8.41
N LEU A 726 6.55 -11.79 -8.86
CA LEU A 726 6.30 -11.95 -10.29
C LEU A 726 6.14 -10.60 -11.02
N TRP A 727 5.49 -9.63 -10.38
CA TRP A 727 5.17 -8.35 -11.00
C TRP A 727 6.24 -7.26 -10.82
N HIS A 728 7.15 -7.38 -9.84
CA HIS A 728 8.06 -6.29 -9.49
C HIS A 728 8.91 -5.79 -10.67
N GLN A 729 9.48 -6.68 -11.50
CA GLN A 729 10.30 -6.24 -12.63
C GLN A 729 9.49 -5.42 -13.64
N LEU A 730 8.22 -5.76 -13.88
CA LEU A 730 7.37 -4.97 -14.76
C LEU A 730 7.13 -3.58 -14.17
N VAL A 731 6.85 -3.53 -12.86
CA VAL A 731 6.68 -2.27 -12.13
C VAL A 731 7.94 -1.41 -12.23
N LEU A 732 9.12 -2.00 -11.96
CA LEU A 732 10.39 -1.29 -12.05
C LEU A 732 10.69 -0.79 -13.46
N VAL A 733 10.41 -1.60 -14.49
CA VAL A 733 10.58 -1.22 -15.90
C VAL A 733 9.64 -0.06 -16.28
N VAL A 734 8.37 -0.12 -15.87
CA VAL A 734 7.40 0.97 -16.13
C VAL A 734 7.84 2.26 -15.44
N ILE A 735 8.32 2.18 -14.19
CA ILE A 735 8.86 3.33 -13.48
C ILE A 735 10.09 3.88 -14.22
N ALA A 736 11.03 3.02 -14.63
CA ALA A 736 12.26 3.43 -15.31
C ALA A 736 11.99 4.09 -16.68
N PHE A 737 11.06 3.56 -17.48
CA PHE A 737 10.65 4.17 -18.76
C PHE A 737 10.11 5.58 -18.57
N GLN A 738 9.37 5.81 -17.49
CA GLN A 738 8.78 7.12 -17.21
C GLN A 738 9.83 8.17 -16.84
N PHE A 739 10.98 7.77 -16.29
CA PHE A 739 12.13 8.63 -15.98
C PHE A 739 13.14 8.75 -17.15
N GLY A 740 12.72 8.48 -18.39
CA GLY A 740 13.59 8.64 -19.56
C GLY A 740 14.72 7.59 -19.66
N ALA A 741 14.52 6.41 -19.07
CA ALA A 741 15.45 5.28 -19.06
C ALA A 741 16.78 5.50 -18.31
N THR A 742 16.99 6.65 -17.66
CA THR A 742 18.18 6.91 -16.83
C THR A 742 17.85 6.74 -15.35
N VAL A 743 17.93 5.51 -14.85
CA VAL A 743 17.99 5.26 -13.39
C VAL A 743 19.46 5.26 -13.01
N ASP A 744 19.90 6.30 -12.31
CA ASP A 744 21.25 6.38 -11.75
C ASP A 744 21.20 6.37 -10.22
N SER A 745 22.36 6.50 -9.58
CA SER A 745 22.44 6.48 -8.12
C SER A 745 21.72 7.64 -7.43
N SER A 746 21.50 8.77 -8.12
CA SER A 746 20.74 9.90 -7.56
C SER A 746 19.26 9.56 -7.39
N MET A 747 18.75 8.66 -8.23
CA MET A 747 17.38 8.15 -8.21
C MET A 747 17.18 6.97 -7.25
N LEU A 748 18.21 6.49 -6.56
CA LEU A 748 18.12 5.29 -5.71
C LEU A 748 17.00 5.38 -4.67
N VAL A 749 16.95 6.45 -3.87
CA VAL A 749 15.94 6.60 -2.80
C VAL A 749 14.51 6.71 -3.35
N PRO A 750 14.20 7.58 -4.32
CA PRO A 750 12.85 7.64 -4.89
C PRO A 750 12.47 6.34 -5.62
N PHE A 751 13.40 5.72 -6.35
CA PHE A 751 13.17 4.44 -7.04
C PHE A 751 12.95 3.29 -6.05
N LEU A 752 13.63 3.31 -4.90
CA LEU A 752 13.42 2.35 -3.81
C LEU A 752 12.04 2.51 -3.19
N PHE A 753 11.65 3.74 -2.85
CA PHE A 753 10.36 4.02 -2.23
C PHE A 753 9.21 3.66 -3.17
N ALA A 754 9.24 4.18 -4.40
CA ALA A 754 8.24 3.90 -5.42
C ALA A 754 8.23 2.41 -5.78
N GLY A 755 9.39 1.83 -6.08
CA GLY A 755 9.54 0.43 -6.49
C GLY A 755 8.99 -0.55 -5.46
N VAL A 756 9.31 -0.38 -4.18
CA VAL A 756 8.80 -1.24 -3.10
C VAL A 756 7.29 -1.09 -2.92
N ILE A 757 6.79 0.14 -2.87
CA ILE A 757 5.37 0.40 -2.61
C ILE A 757 4.51 -0.08 -3.79
N LEU A 758 4.86 0.30 -5.01
CA LEU A 758 4.12 -0.09 -6.22
C LEU A 758 4.18 -1.60 -6.43
N SER A 759 5.34 -2.24 -6.21
CA SER A 759 5.46 -3.70 -6.36
C SER A 759 4.60 -4.45 -5.35
N HIS A 760 4.55 -4.01 -4.09
CA HIS A 760 3.66 -4.62 -3.09
C HIS A 760 2.19 -4.30 -3.35
N ALA A 761 1.86 -3.12 -3.85
CA ALA A 761 0.49 -2.76 -4.22
C ALA A 761 -0.02 -3.64 -5.38
N VAL A 762 0.74 -3.73 -6.48
CA VAL A 762 0.42 -4.58 -7.63
C VAL A 762 0.41 -6.06 -7.23
N GLY A 763 1.39 -6.49 -6.43
CA GLY A 763 1.45 -7.85 -5.90
C GLY A 763 0.23 -8.20 -5.05
N LEU A 764 -0.21 -7.28 -4.19
CA LEU A 764 -1.41 -7.46 -3.37
C LEU A 764 -2.66 -7.53 -4.25
N ILE A 765 -2.83 -6.61 -5.20
CA ILE A 765 -3.96 -6.62 -6.15
C ILE A 765 -3.99 -7.94 -6.93
N SER A 766 -2.87 -8.38 -7.49
CA SER A 766 -2.73 -9.66 -8.19
C SER A 766 -3.11 -10.84 -7.29
N SER A 767 -2.62 -10.87 -6.06
CA SER A 767 -2.95 -11.95 -5.11
C SER A 767 -4.44 -12.00 -4.77
N ILE A 768 -5.10 -10.84 -4.73
CA ILE A 768 -6.52 -10.72 -4.42
C ILE A 768 -7.37 -11.19 -5.61
N VAL A 769 -7.07 -10.69 -6.81
CA VAL A 769 -7.87 -10.91 -8.02
C VAL A 769 -7.65 -12.31 -8.58
N LEU A 770 -6.38 -12.72 -8.66
CA LEU A 770 -5.96 -13.90 -9.42
C LEU A 770 -5.79 -15.11 -8.49
N GLU A 771 -5.00 -15.02 -7.42
CA GLU A 771 -4.75 -16.18 -6.56
C GLU A 771 -6.01 -16.64 -5.80
N GLY A 772 -6.91 -15.71 -5.45
CA GLY A 772 -8.21 -16.03 -4.84
C GLY A 772 -9.14 -16.83 -5.77
N SER A 773 -9.10 -16.52 -7.07
CA SER A 773 -9.86 -17.22 -8.11
C SER A 773 -9.25 -18.59 -8.42
N LEU A 774 -7.91 -18.66 -8.50
CA LEU A 774 -7.16 -19.90 -8.71
C LEU A 774 -7.26 -20.87 -7.52
N ALA A 775 -7.48 -20.37 -6.30
CA ALA A 775 -7.68 -21.22 -5.12
C ALA A 775 -8.91 -22.14 -5.25
N GLN A 776 -9.96 -21.71 -5.96
CA GLN A 776 -11.16 -22.52 -6.21
C GLN A 776 -10.88 -23.68 -7.18
N LEU A 777 -9.92 -23.51 -8.11
CA LEU A 777 -9.50 -24.54 -9.06
C LEU A 777 -8.64 -25.65 -8.41
N LYS A 778 -8.01 -25.39 -7.26
CA LYS A 778 -7.20 -26.39 -6.53
C LYS A 778 -8.01 -27.60 -6.05
N ASP A 779 -9.32 -27.42 -5.86
CA ASP A 779 -10.25 -28.46 -5.43
C ASP A 779 -11.11 -29.02 -6.58
N PHE A 780 -11.02 -28.42 -7.78
CA PHE A 780 -11.84 -28.81 -8.93
C PHE A 780 -11.33 -30.07 -9.64
N SER A 781 -10.03 -30.37 -9.55
CA SER A 781 -9.43 -31.52 -10.22
C SER A 781 -9.19 -32.65 -9.23
N LEU A 782 -9.86 -33.78 -9.48
CA LEU A 782 -9.87 -35.05 -8.73
C LEU A 782 -10.84 -35.10 -7.54
N ARG A 783 -12.14 -34.85 -7.79
CA ARG A 783 -13.17 -35.62 -7.08
C ARG A 783 -12.81 -37.10 -7.25
N ASP A 784 -12.54 -37.77 -6.14
CA ASP A 784 -12.38 -39.23 -6.10
C ASP A 784 -13.53 -39.84 -6.90
N ARG A 785 -13.22 -40.49 -8.02
CA ARG A 785 -14.14 -41.37 -8.74
C ARG A 785 -14.42 -42.66 -7.95
N SER A 786 -14.09 -42.73 -6.66
CA SER A 786 -14.63 -43.72 -5.74
C SER A 786 -15.89 -43.17 -5.09
N GLY A 787 -17.05 -43.57 -5.60
CA GLY A 787 -18.37 -43.31 -5.04
C GLY A 787 -18.57 -43.94 -3.66
N GLY A 788 -17.85 -43.47 -2.65
CA GLY A 788 -18.11 -43.77 -1.24
C GLY A 788 -18.99 -42.68 -0.66
N ARG A 789 -20.30 -42.95 -0.51
CA ARG A 789 -21.19 -42.18 0.36
C ARG A 789 -20.44 -41.87 1.65
N ARG A 790 -20.20 -40.58 1.95
CA ARG A 790 -19.94 -40.15 3.32
C ARG A 790 -21.18 -40.53 4.14
N ARG A 791 -21.18 -41.72 4.76
CA ARG A 791 -22.05 -41.99 5.89
C ARG A 791 -21.70 -40.96 6.93
N THR A 792 -22.59 -40.01 7.14
CA THR A 792 -22.64 -39.19 8.33
C THR A 792 -22.60 -40.13 9.53
N VAL A 793 -21.46 -40.18 10.22
CA VAL A 793 -21.38 -40.80 11.54
C VAL A 793 -22.31 -39.98 12.43
N PRO A 794 -23.37 -40.57 13.02
CA PRO A 794 -24.20 -39.86 13.97
C PRO A 794 -23.35 -39.51 15.19
N THR A 795 -23.30 -38.23 15.55
CA THR A 795 -22.77 -37.77 16.82
C THR A 795 -23.52 -38.49 17.96
N PRO A 796 -22.87 -39.04 18.99
CA PRO A 796 -23.59 -39.62 20.11
C PRO A 796 -24.39 -38.52 20.80
N ALA A 797 -25.69 -38.76 21.01
CA ALA A 797 -26.56 -37.86 21.75
C ALA A 797 -26.01 -37.65 23.17
N ARG A 798 -25.94 -36.39 23.62
CA ARG A 798 -25.67 -36.07 25.02
C ARG A 798 -26.76 -36.69 25.91
N PRO A 799 -26.41 -37.33 27.04
CA PRO A 799 -27.42 -37.85 27.97
C PRO A 799 -28.21 -36.68 28.57
N ARG A 800 -29.54 -36.81 28.58
CA ARG A 800 -30.44 -35.89 29.29
C ARG A 800 -30.22 -36.04 30.80
N PRO A 801 -30.23 -34.95 31.58
CA PRO A 801 -30.23 -35.07 33.03
C PRO A 801 -31.54 -35.71 33.51
N ALA A 802 -31.43 -36.65 34.45
CA ALA A 802 -32.57 -37.28 35.11
C ALA A 802 -33.34 -36.25 35.96
N PRO A 803 -34.67 -36.37 36.05
CA PRO A 803 -35.47 -35.49 36.90
C PRO A 803 -35.24 -35.87 38.37
N ALA A 804 -34.93 -34.86 39.18
CA ALA A 804 -35.11 -34.86 40.63
C ALA A 804 -35.88 -33.57 40.99
#